data_AF-A0A8H3BY26-F1
#
_entry.id   AF-A0A8H3BY26-F1
#
_cell.length_a   1.000
_cell.length_b   1.000
_cell.length_c   1.000
_cell.angle_alpha   90.00
_cell.angle_beta   90.00
_cell.angle_gamma   90.00
#
_symmetry.space_group_name_H-M   'P 1'
#
loop_
_entity.id
_entity.type
_entity.pdbx_description
1 polymer ?
#
loop_
_entity_poly.entity_id
_entity_poly.type
_entity_poly.pdbx_seq_one_letter_code
_entity_poly.pdbx_strand_id
1 'polypeptide(L)'
;MLASTTTLAFRRVPFNSSRICSLGLSTSICHTRRVTTLTMSAHARKVEKEKVCVIGSGNWGSAIARIAAINTKKNSDIFVEDVTMYVYEEQVQGRPLSALINETHKNPKYLPGIQLGHNVIAEPDLLKAIEGATALIFVLPHQFLPSVLKVMHGHVSHLTRAVSLIKGIEVDGAKISTFPTVISSALGIPCSALSGANIANEVAEDKFCESTLGVPPAPMTTPPDEDAQLHAFSESHLWHRLFQTNTFRIRVVQDVEGVCLCGGLKNVIALAAGFSDGLGWGSNAKAAIMRIGLLELKDFCLEFFPSTRASTFLEESCGVADIMTSCLSGRNRLIAELMIKTGKGFRELEDEHLNGQKLQGPQTAQELHTFLTARGDNVRRPGGYPLLEAVWRICYEEEEITMYVHEEEVNGKPLSSIINEKHENVKYLSDVQLGSNVKAEPDPIKAVKGATALIIVVPHQFVEKVLEGMKEHLAPGARAVSLIKGVKAEGDKIHTYPGMISSLLGIRCSALGGANIASEVAQDQFCESTLGVLPEGMESDRGDSLSDAGLWYKLFNTPTFRIRIVPDVDGVALCGGLKNVIALAAGFSDGLGWGSNTKSAIIRIGIMEIKDFCVHFFPKVKAETFLEESCGLADILTSCISGRNRKIAEDMVKTGKGFQELEKEELGGQSLQGPQTAEQLHKFLKARRDEVRRSDGFPLIENVWKICYEGMPPEKLIEGL
;
A
#
# COMPACT_ATOMS: atom_id res chain seq x y z
N MET A 1 -23.05 -48.09 -27.38
CA MET A 1 -24.34 -47.78 -28.02
C MET A 1 -24.36 -46.30 -28.38
N LEU A 2 -24.39 -46.02 -29.69
CA LEU A 2 -24.97 -44.87 -30.43
C LEU A 2 -24.78 -43.44 -29.85
N ALA A 3 -23.92 -42.59 -30.43
CA ALA A 3 -24.14 -41.70 -31.61
C ALA A 3 -25.06 -40.49 -31.28
N SER A 4 -24.68 -39.23 -31.51
CA SER A 4 -24.42 -38.65 -32.84
C SER A 4 -23.56 -37.36 -32.83
N THR A 5 -22.77 -37.24 -33.89
CA THR A 5 -22.05 -36.06 -34.39
C THR A 5 -22.91 -35.27 -35.38
N THR A 6 -22.85 -33.93 -35.35
CA THR A 6 -23.32 -33.10 -36.48
C THR A 6 -22.35 -31.94 -36.73
N THR A 7 -21.63 -32.04 -37.84
CA THR A 7 -20.87 -30.97 -38.51
C THR A 7 -21.81 -30.25 -39.47
N LEU A 8 -21.77 -28.92 -39.57
CA LEU A 8 -22.40 -28.22 -40.70
C LEU A 8 -21.56 -27.06 -41.24
N ALA A 9 -21.57 -26.98 -42.57
CA ALA A 9 -20.64 -26.30 -43.44
C ALA A 9 -21.07 -24.88 -43.84
N PHE A 10 -20.08 -24.08 -44.24
CA PHE A 10 -20.22 -22.78 -44.89
C PHE A 10 -21.00 -22.88 -46.22
N ARG A 11 -21.96 -21.96 -46.42
CA ARG A 11 -22.53 -21.62 -47.75
C ARG A 11 -22.50 -20.10 -47.96
N ARG A 12 -21.85 -19.68 -49.05
CA ARG A 12 -21.98 -18.35 -49.68
C ARG A 12 -23.28 -18.30 -50.50
N VAL A 13 -23.96 -17.16 -50.49
CA VAL A 13 -25.03 -16.80 -51.43
C VAL A 13 -24.77 -15.37 -51.93
N PRO A 14 -24.77 -15.10 -53.25
CA PRO A 14 -24.62 -13.75 -53.81
C PRO A 14 -25.99 -13.07 -53.98
N PHE A 15 -26.05 -11.74 -53.91
CA PHE A 15 -27.25 -10.98 -54.25
C PHE A 15 -27.03 -10.10 -55.48
N ASN A 16 -28.01 -10.22 -56.38
CA ASN A 16 -28.03 -9.75 -57.74
C ASN A 16 -28.77 -8.40 -57.83
N SER A 17 -28.39 -7.64 -58.85
CA SER A 17 -28.92 -6.33 -59.25
C SER A 17 -30.37 -6.36 -59.75
N SER A 18 -30.93 -5.14 -59.88
CA SER A 18 -32.11 -4.72 -60.64
C SER A 18 -33.48 -4.71 -59.91
N ARG A 19 -34.00 -3.50 -59.71
CA ARG A 19 -35.42 -3.17 -59.95
C ARG A 19 -35.57 -1.67 -60.23
N ILE A 20 -36.20 -1.43 -61.37
CA ILE A 20 -36.65 -0.17 -61.96
C ILE A 20 -37.89 0.33 -61.19
N CYS A 21 -38.00 1.63 -60.97
CA CYS A 21 -39.30 2.30 -60.98
C CYS A 21 -39.14 3.79 -61.33
N SER A 22 -39.65 4.14 -62.51
CA SER A 22 -39.86 5.48 -63.06
C SER A 22 -41.08 6.16 -62.44
N LEU A 23 -41.06 7.48 -62.25
CA LEU A 23 -42.20 8.41 -62.48
C LEU A 23 -41.81 9.87 -62.20
N GLY A 24 -42.18 10.78 -63.11
CA GLY A 24 -42.53 12.16 -62.77
C GLY A 24 -41.66 13.29 -63.35
N LEU A 25 -41.86 13.62 -64.63
CA LEU A 25 -41.52 14.92 -65.22
C LEU A 25 -42.50 16.01 -64.72
N SER A 26 -41.97 17.17 -64.34
CA SER A 26 -42.70 18.44 -64.39
C SER A 26 -41.73 19.57 -64.78
N THR A 27 -42.02 20.19 -65.91
CA THR A 27 -41.36 21.35 -66.49
C THR A 27 -41.87 22.65 -65.86
N SER A 28 -41.01 23.64 -65.62
CA SER A 28 -41.03 24.93 -66.34
C SER A 28 -40.22 26.05 -65.67
N ILE A 29 -39.85 27.01 -66.52
CA ILE A 29 -39.43 28.40 -66.30
C ILE A 29 -37.90 28.66 -66.27
N CYS A 30 -37.42 28.93 -67.48
CA CYS A 30 -36.20 29.65 -67.80
C CYS A 30 -36.40 31.15 -67.51
N HIS A 31 -35.47 31.76 -66.78
CA HIS A 31 -35.27 33.22 -66.76
C HIS A 31 -33.80 33.53 -67.02
N THR A 32 -33.55 34.08 -68.20
CA THR A 32 -32.30 34.69 -68.65
C THR A 32 -31.99 35.93 -67.80
N ARG A 33 -30.89 35.91 -67.04
CA ARG A 33 -30.26 37.12 -66.50
C ARG A 33 -28.86 37.28 -67.07
N ARG A 34 -28.62 38.51 -67.54
CA ARG A 34 -27.44 39.03 -68.21
C ARG A 34 -26.16 38.70 -67.43
N VAL A 35 -25.15 38.26 -68.17
CA VAL A 35 -23.75 38.20 -67.75
C VAL A 35 -23.24 39.64 -67.64
N THR A 36 -23.06 40.12 -66.41
CA THR A 36 -22.24 41.29 -66.12
C THR A 36 -20.84 40.78 -65.85
N THR A 37 -19.92 41.06 -66.77
CA THR A 37 -18.49 40.81 -66.63
C THR A 37 -17.94 41.68 -65.50
N LEU A 38 -17.90 41.14 -64.28
CA LEU A 38 -17.06 41.62 -63.20
C LEU A 38 -15.73 40.86 -63.29
N THR A 39 -14.72 41.56 -63.76
CA THR A 39 -13.31 41.17 -63.67
C THR A 39 -12.97 40.82 -62.23
N MET A 40 -12.94 39.54 -61.89
CA MET A 40 -12.31 39.08 -60.65
C MET A 40 -10.82 39.33 -60.76
N SER A 41 -10.34 40.32 -60.01
CA SER A 41 -8.92 40.48 -59.69
C SER A 41 -8.41 39.16 -59.12
N ALA A 42 -7.44 38.55 -59.81
CA ALA A 42 -6.64 37.46 -59.30
C ALA A 42 -5.83 37.94 -58.07
N HIS A 43 -6.38 37.75 -56.87
CA HIS A 43 -5.59 37.62 -55.65
C HIS A 43 -5.62 36.13 -55.29
N ALA A 44 -4.68 35.36 -55.84
CA ALA A 44 -4.38 34.03 -55.32
C ALA A 44 -3.88 34.21 -53.87
N ARG A 45 -4.76 33.96 -52.88
CA ARG A 45 -4.40 33.92 -51.46
C ARG A 45 -3.29 32.88 -51.28
N LYS A 46 -2.10 33.35 -50.88
CA LYS A 46 -0.96 32.48 -50.52
C LYS A 46 -1.40 31.65 -49.31
N VAL A 47 -1.49 30.32 -49.43
CA VAL A 47 -1.74 29.44 -48.28
C VAL A 47 -0.51 29.53 -47.38
N GLU A 48 -0.67 30.04 -46.15
CA GLU A 48 0.41 30.07 -45.17
C GLU A 48 0.74 28.65 -44.71
N LYS A 49 2.03 28.30 -44.68
CA LYS A 49 2.51 27.00 -44.23
C LYS A 49 2.44 26.88 -42.72
N GLU A 50 2.29 25.66 -42.24
CA GLU A 50 2.19 25.33 -40.83
C GLU A 50 3.57 25.39 -40.14
N LYS A 51 3.69 26.15 -39.06
CA LYS A 51 4.91 26.27 -38.26
C LYS A 51 4.79 25.43 -36.98
N VAL A 52 5.68 24.46 -36.81
CA VAL A 52 5.64 23.47 -35.74
C VAL A 52 6.55 23.89 -34.58
N CYS A 53 6.00 23.86 -33.37
CA CYS A 53 6.78 24.00 -32.14
C CYS A 53 6.53 22.82 -31.18
N VAL A 54 7.60 22.18 -30.72
CA VAL A 54 7.60 21.13 -29.71
C VAL A 54 7.88 21.75 -28.35
N ILE A 55 6.95 21.59 -27.40
CA ILE A 55 7.06 22.11 -26.04
C ILE A 55 7.51 20.97 -25.13
N GLY A 56 8.82 20.87 -24.94
CA GLY A 56 9.46 19.85 -24.12
C GLY A 56 10.59 19.13 -24.85
N SER A 57 11.71 18.93 -24.14
CA SER A 57 12.98 18.44 -24.69
C SER A 57 13.45 17.14 -24.05
N GLY A 58 12.57 16.43 -23.33
CA GLY A 58 12.89 15.14 -22.74
C GLY A 58 13.12 14.04 -23.78
N ASN A 59 13.25 12.79 -23.33
CA ASN A 59 13.53 11.64 -24.22
C ASN A 59 12.46 11.54 -25.33
N TRP A 60 11.18 11.47 -24.93
CA TRP A 60 10.07 11.41 -25.89
C TRP A 60 9.91 12.67 -26.73
N GLY A 61 10.13 13.86 -26.15
CA GLY A 61 10.07 15.13 -26.89
C GLY A 61 11.11 15.20 -28.01
N SER A 62 12.32 14.71 -27.75
CA SER A 62 13.41 14.63 -28.73
C SER A 62 13.09 13.63 -29.85
N ALA A 63 12.57 12.44 -29.50
CA ALA A 63 12.17 11.43 -30.50
C ALA A 63 11.07 11.95 -31.43
N ILE A 64 10.11 12.71 -30.88
CA ILE A 64 9.01 13.31 -31.66
C ILE A 64 9.48 14.49 -32.49
N ALA A 65 10.38 15.34 -31.96
CA ALA A 65 11.00 16.42 -32.74
C ALA A 65 11.72 15.88 -33.97
N ARG A 66 12.41 14.73 -33.85
CA ARG A 66 13.02 14.04 -34.99
C ARG A 66 12.00 13.60 -36.04
N ILE A 67 10.89 13.00 -35.64
CA ILE A 67 9.81 12.61 -36.57
C ILE A 67 9.21 13.84 -37.26
N ALA A 68 8.92 14.89 -36.48
CA ALA A 68 8.41 16.14 -37.02
C ALA A 68 9.39 16.74 -38.04
N ALA A 69 10.69 16.76 -37.75
CA ALA A 69 11.73 17.27 -38.65
C ALA A 69 11.82 16.51 -39.98
N ILE A 70 11.67 15.18 -39.95
CA ILE A 70 11.63 14.36 -41.17
C ILE A 70 10.40 14.71 -42.02
N ASN A 71 9.24 14.84 -41.39
CA ASN A 71 7.99 15.02 -42.10
C ASN A 71 7.73 16.45 -42.56
N THR A 72 8.19 17.47 -41.83
CA THR A 72 8.13 18.87 -42.29
C THR A 72 8.96 19.06 -43.56
N LYS A 73 10.17 18.48 -43.61
CA LYS A 73 11.01 18.46 -44.81
C LYS A 73 10.36 17.72 -45.98
N LYS A 74 9.74 16.56 -45.71
CA LYS A 74 9.07 15.74 -46.73
C LYS A 74 7.81 16.41 -47.31
N ASN A 75 7.06 17.13 -46.48
CA ASN A 75 5.78 17.76 -46.85
C ASN A 75 5.94 19.30 -46.81
N SER A 76 6.96 19.80 -47.52
CA SER A 76 7.32 21.24 -47.55
C SER A 76 6.25 22.13 -48.19
N ASP A 77 5.26 21.55 -48.86
CA ASP A 77 4.06 22.23 -49.36
C ASP A 77 3.08 22.59 -48.24
N ILE A 78 3.12 21.85 -47.12
CA ILE A 78 2.24 22.02 -45.95
C ILE A 78 2.98 22.74 -44.82
N PHE A 79 4.22 22.36 -44.53
CA PHE A 79 4.94 22.82 -43.34
C PHE A 79 6.11 23.74 -43.65
N VAL A 80 6.42 24.63 -42.72
CA VAL A 80 7.75 25.23 -42.60
C VAL A 80 8.74 24.12 -42.24
N GLU A 81 9.91 24.08 -42.89
CA GLU A 81 10.89 23.00 -42.69
C GLU A 81 11.46 23.00 -41.26
N ASP A 82 11.68 24.17 -40.67
CA ASP A 82 12.20 24.28 -39.31
C ASP A 82 11.16 23.88 -38.26
N VAL A 83 11.57 22.99 -37.35
CA VAL A 83 10.83 22.58 -36.16
C VAL A 83 11.49 23.23 -34.96
N THR A 84 10.79 24.16 -34.32
CA THR A 84 11.29 24.76 -33.08
C THR A 84 11.01 23.81 -31.92
N MET A 85 11.97 23.63 -31.01
CA MET A 85 11.83 22.80 -29.82
C MET A 85 12.19 23.64 -28.60
N TYR A 86 11.21 23.90 -27.73
CA TYR A 86 11.44 24.54 -26.46
C TYR A 86 12.24 23.62 -25.54
N VAL A 87 13.42 24.08 -25.14
CA VAL A 87 14.34 23.37 -24.24
C VAL A 87 14.45 24.15 -22.94
N TYR A 88 13.96 23.57 -21.84
CA TYR A 88 14.27 24.16 -20.52
C TYR A 88 15.78 24.17 -20.34
N GLU A 89 16.35 25.35 -20.09
CA GLU A 89 17.80 25.53 -20.16
C GLU A 89 18.50 24.85 -18.99
N GLU A 90 19.47 24.00 -19.32
CA GLU A 90 20.26 23.25 -18.35
C GLU A 90 21.73 23.25 -18.76
N GLN A 91 22.63 23.16 -17.77
CA GLN A 91 24.05 23.00 -18.04
C GLN A 91 24.40 21.52 -18.18
N VAL A 92 24.83 21.11 -19.36
CA VAL A 92 25.27 19.74 -19.67
C VAL A 92 26.71 19.82 -20.16
N GLN A 93 27.63 19.12 -19.50
CA GLN A 93 29.06 19.19 -19.84
C GLN A 93 29.62 20.63 -19.87
N GLY A 94 29.12 21.49 -18.97
CA GLY A 94 29.55 22.90 -18.85
C GLY A 94 29.05 23.83 -19.96
N ARG A 95 28.10 23.38 -20.78
CA ARG A 95 27.51 24.17 -21.88
C ARG A 95 25.98 24.16 -21.79
N PRO A 96 25.28 25.21 -22.27
CA PRO A 96 23.83 25.21 -22.40
C PRO A 96 23.35 24.05 -23.29
N LEU A 97 22.34 23.32 -22.83
CA LEU A 97 21.77 22.18 -23.56
C LEU A 97 21.20 22.62 -24.92
N SER A 98 20.56 23.79 -24.98
CA SER A 98 20.03 24.35 -26.23
C SER A 98 21.13 24.53 -27.29
N ALA A 99 22.28 25.10 -26.90
CA ALA A 99 23.43 25.31 -27.77
C ALA A 99 24.03 23.98 -28.25
N LEU A 100 24.16 23.00 -27.35
CA LEU A 100 24.63 21.66 -27.71
C LEU A 100 23.72 20.99 -28.74
N ILE A 101 22.41 21.10 -28.59
CA ILE A 101 21.45 20.56 -29.55
C ILE A 101 21.58 21.28 -30.90
N ASN A 102 21.68 22.60 -30.93
CA ASN A 102 21.79 23.35 -32.20
C ASN A 102 23.10 23.09 -32.96
N GLU A 103 24.21 22.87 -32.26
CA GLU A 103 25.51 22.61 -32.90
C GLU A 103 25.67 21.15 -33.34
N THR A 104 25.19 20.21 -32.54
CA THR A 104 25.43 18.77 -32.78
C THR A 104 24.23 18.06 -33.42
N HIS A 105 23.05 18.67 -33.32
CA HIS A 105 21.73 18.10 -33.62
C HIS A 105 21.50 16.74 -32.93
N LYS A 106 21.97 16.63 -31.69
CA LYS A 106 21.75 15.52 -30.76
C LYS A 106 21.33 16.08 -29.40
N ASN A 107 20.51 15.33 -28.67
CA ASN A 107 20.21 15.64 -27.27
C ASN A 107 21.08 14.73 -26.36
N PRO A 108 22.26 15.19 -25.91
CA PRO A 108 23.23 14.32 -25.23
C PRO A 108 22.75 13.83 -23.86
N LYS A 109 21.78 14.51 -23.24
CA LYS A 109 21.26 14.16 -21.92
C LYS A 109 20.07 13.20 -21.99
N TYR A 110 19.09 13.52 -22.83
CA TYR A 110 17.80 12.83 -22.80
C TYR A 110 17.59 11.80 -23.91
N LEU A 111 18.31 11.90 -25.02
CA LEU A 111 18.27 10.94 -26.13
C LEU A 111 19.67 10.76 -26.74
N PRO A 112 20.62 10.20 -25.96
CA PRO A 112 22.02 10.11 -26.36
C PRO A 112 22.20 9.26 -27.62
N GLY A 113 23.07 9.70 -28.53
CA GLY A 113 23.46 8.96 -29.73
C GLY A 113 22.55 9.14 -30.96
N ILE A 114 21.33 9.68 -30.79
CA ILE A 114 20.37 9.85 -31.89
C ILE A 114 20.50 11.24 -32.54
N GLN A 115 20.49 11.27 -33.87
CA GLN A 115 20.45 12.50 -34.68
C GLN A 115 19.00 12.99 -34.84
N LEU A 116 18.72 14.25 -34.46
CA LEU A 116 17.38 14.84 -34.52
C LEU A 116 17.01 15.37 -35.91
N GLY A 117 17.99 15.91 -36.64
CA GLY A 117 17.79 16.60 -37.91
C GLY A 117 18.29 18.04 -37.84
N HIS A 118 18.88 18.53 -38.94
CA HIS A 118 19.48 19.87 -38.98
C HIS A 118 18.45 21.00 -38.86
N ASN A 119 17.19 20.69 -39.19
CA ASN A 119 16.04 21.59 -39.10
C ASN A 119 15.32 21.55 -37.74
N VAL A 120 15.89 20.90 -36.72
CA VAL A 120 15.42 21.03 -35.33
C VAL A 120 16.19 22.17 -34.65
N ILE A 121 15.46 23.20 -34.24
CA ILE A 121 16.02 24.40 -33.61
C ILE A 121 15.65 24.42 -32.13
N ALA A 122 16.63 24.23 -31.25
CA ALA A 122 16.45 24.34 -29.81
C ALA A 122 16.40 25.82 -29.39
N GLU A 123 15.32 26.21 -28.71
CA GLU A 123 15.10 27.56 -28.22
C GLU A 123 14.81 27.53 -26.71
N PRO A 124 15.62 28.18 -25.86
CA PRO A 124 15.41 28.20 -24.41
C PRO A 124 14.37 29.21 -23.93
N ASP A 125 14.00 30.20 -24.74
CA ASP A 125 12.94 31.15 -24.41
C ASP A 125 11.57 30.65 -24.92
N LEU A 126 10.65 30.38 -24.00
CA LEU A 126 9.34 29.83 -24.34
C LEU A 126 8.52 30.75 -25.26
N LEU A 127 8.59 32.07 -25.10
CA LEU A 127 7.82 33.01 -25.92
C LEU A 127 8.39 33.10 -27.33
N LYS A 128 9.72 33.07 -27.48
CA LYS A 128 10.37 32.96 -28.80
C LYS A 128 10.08 31.63 -29.46
N ALA A 129 10.07 30.53 -28.71
CA ALA A 129 9.83 29.20 -29.24
C ALA A 129 8.44 29.08 -29.91
N ILE A 130 7.42 29.70 -29.31
CA ILE A 130 6.04 29.67 -29.82
C ILE A 130 5.73 30.80 -30.82
N GLU A 131 6.67 31.71 -31.08
CA GLU A 131 6.44 32.88 -31.93
C GLU A 131 6.03 32.45 -33.36
N GLY A 132 4.79 32.81 -33.74
CA GLY A 132 4.22 32.45 -35.04
C GLY A 132 3.95 30.95 -35.25
N ALA A 133 4.04 30.13 -34.20
CA ALA A 133 3.70 28.71 -34.29
C ALA A 133 2.19 28.52 -34.53
N THR A 134 1.84 27.64 -35.47
CA THR A 134 0.44 27.28 -35.79
C THR A 134 0.09 25.85 -35.35
N ALA A 135 1.10 25.06 -34.99
CA ALA A 135 0.98 23.69 -34.48
C ALA A 135 1.88 23.50 -33.25
N LEU A 136 1.28 23.27 -32.08
CA LEU A 136 1.98 23.08 -30.81
C LEU A 136 1.91 21.62 -30.35
N ILE A 137 3.06 21.02 -30.03
CA ILE A 137 3.17 19.65 -29.52
C ILE A 137 3.59 19.71 -28.04
N PHE A 138 2.70 19.38 -27.12
CA PHE A 138 2.99 19.36 -25.68
C PHE A 138 3.56 17.99 -25.28
N VAL A 139 4.82 17.95 -24.86
CA VAL A 139 5.54 16.72 -24.51
C VAL A 139 6.54 16.97 -23.37
N LEU A 140 5.99 17.31 -22.21
CA LEU A 140 6.74 17.57 -20.98
C LEU A 140 6.18 16.77 -19.80
N PRO A 141 6.96 16.56 -18.73
CA PRO A 141 6.44 16.05 -17.47
C PRO A 141 5.30 16.95 -16.97
N HIS A 142 4.16 16.33 -16.60
CA HIS A 142 2.92 17.07 -16.35
C HIS A 142 3.03 18.11 -15.23
N GLN A 143 3.91 17.90 -14.25
CA GLN A 143 4.14 18.84 -13.14
C GLN A 143 4.58 20.24 -13.60
N PHE A 144 5.17 20.37 -14.79
CA PHE A 144 5.60 21.66 -15.33
C PHE A 144 4.52 22.35 -16.18
N LEU A 145 3.46 21.64 -16.57
CA LEU A 145 2.43 22.14 -17.48
C LEU A 145 1.76 23.43 -16.97
N PRO A 146 1.35 23.56 -15.69
CA PRO A 146 0.72 24.80 -15.21
C PRO A 146 1.62 26.03 -15.39
N SER A 147 2.92 25.90 -15.13
CA SER A 147 3.88 27.00 -15.25
C SER A 147 4.07 27.44 -16.71
N VAL A 148 4.13 26.47 -17.63
CA VAL A 148 4.25 26.71 -19.07
C VAL A 148 2.99 27.40 -19.60
N LEU A 149 1.80 26.88 -19.28
CA LEU A 149 0.53 27.45 -19.72
C LEU A 149 0.34 28.89 -19.22
N LYS A 150 0.76 29.19 -17.99
CA LYS A 150 0.71 30.55 -17.43
C LYS A 150 1.53 31.55 -18.25
N VAL A 151 2.70 31.16 -18.72
CA VAL A 151 3.56 32.04 -19.55
C VAL A 151 2.99 32.20 -20.95
N MET A 152 2.45 31.13 -21.54
CA MET A 152 1.88 31.14 -22.89
C MET A 152 0.56 31.88 -23.01
N HIS A 153 -0.15 32.09 -21.89
CA HIS A 153 -1.45 32.75 -21.89
C HIS A 153 -1.36 34.15 -22.53
N GLY A 154 -2.25 34.44 -23.49
CA GLY A 154 -2.26 35.69 -24.25
C GLY A 154 -1.22 35.81 -25.38
N HIS A 155 -0.33 34.82 -25.55
CA HIS A 155 0.75 34.83 -26.55
C HIS A 155 0.54 33.81 -27.68
N VAL A 156 -0.57 33.06 -27.67
CA VAL A 156 -0.92 32.03 -28.66
C VAL A 156 -2.09 32.51 -29.51
N SER A 157 -1.97 32.38 -30.83
CA SER A 157 -3.07 32.72 -31.76
C SER A 157 -4.23 31.74 -31.60
N HIS A 158 -5.47 32.24 -31.68
CA HIS A 158 -6.69 31.42 -31.65
C HIS A 158 -6.79 30.42 -32.83
N LEU A 159 -5.99 30.62 -33.90
CA LEU A 159 -5.92 29.71 -35.05
C LEU A 159 -4.93 28.55 -34.83
N THR A 160 -4.21 28.54 -33.70
CA THR A 160 -3.22 27.51 -33.36
C THR A 160 -3.93 26.21 -32.99
N ARG A 161 -3.36 25.06 -33.39
CA ARG A 161 -3.81 23.74 -32.93
C ARG A 161 -2.77 23.15 -31.99
N ALA A 162 -3.22 22.45 -30.96
CA ALA A 162 -2.36 21.73 -30.03
C ALA A 162 -2.54 20.22 -30.13
N VAL A 163 -1.51 19.46 -29.76
CA VAL A 163 -1.60 18.04 -29.49
C VAL A 163 -0.81 17.71 -28.23
N SER A 164 -1.43 16.99 -27.30
CA SER A 164 -0.79 16.55 -26.06
C SER A 164 -0.30 15.11 -26.21
N LEU A 165 0.98 14.92 -25.88
CA LEU A 165 1.64 13.61 -25.75
C LEU A 165 1.94 13.30 -24.28
N ILE A 166 1.38 14.11 -23.35
CA ILE A 166 1.57 13.96 -21.91
C ILE A 166 0.69 12.79 -21.44
N LYS A 167 1.32 11.74 -20.91
CA LYS A 167 0.64 10.58 -20.30
C LYS A 167 0.41 10.84 -18.80
N GLY A 168 -0.85 10.80 -18.38
CA GLY A 168 -1.28 11.00 -17.00
C GLY A 168 -2.66 11.64 -16.95
N ILE A 169 -3.13 11.90 -15.73
CA ILE A 169 -4.38 12.60 -15.44
C ILE A 169 -4.15 13.59 -14.31
N GLU A 170 -5.01 14.58 -14.17
CA GLU A 170 -5.05 15.46 -13.01
C GLU A 170 -6.34 15.17 -12.22
N VAL A 171 -6.21 14.93 -10.91
CA VAL A 171 -7.33 14.60 -10.03
C VAL A 171 -7.50 15.68 -8.97
N ASP A 172 -8.71 16.19 -8.84
CA ASP A 172 -9.14 17.11 -7.78
C ASP A 172 -10.45 16.61 -7.17
N GLY A 173 -10.33 15.90 -6.04
CA GLY A 173 -11.45 15.22 -5.40
C GLY A 173 -12.23 14.32 -6.37
N ALA A 174 -13.48 14.65 -6.63
CA ALA A 174 -14.37 13.89 -7.52
C ALA A 174 -14.25 14.26 -9.01
N LYS A 175 -13.25 15.06 -9.41
CA LYS A 175 -13.03 15.49 -10.79
C LYS A 175 -11.70 14.98 -11.33
N ILE A 176 -11.73 14.43 -12.55
CA ILE A 176 -10.53 14.12 -13.32
C ILE A 176 -10.49 15.03 -14.55
N SER A 177 -9.35 15.66 -14.80
CA SER A 177 -9.08 16.45 -15.99
C SER A 177 -8.01 15.76 -16.84
N THR A 178 -8.24 15.67 -18.15
CA THR A 178 -7.22 15.22 -19.12
C THR A 178 -6.35 16.41 -19.53
N PHE A 179 -5.07 16.20 -19.83
CA PHE A 179 -4.18 17.30 -20.24
C PHE A 179 -4.62 18.01 -21.52
N PRO A 180 -5.21 17.36 -22.54
CA PRO A 180 -5.85 18.07 -23.65
C PRO A 180 -6.91 19.07 -23.19
N THR A 181 -7.77 18.71 -22.22
CA THR A 181 -8.79 19.60 -21.66
C THR A 181 -8.16 20.75 -20.88
N VAL A 182 -7.11 20.49 -20.09
CA VAL A 182 -6.36 21.53 -19.36
C VAL A 182 -5.73 22.53 -20.32
N ILE A 183 -5.03 22.06 -21.36
CA ILE A 183 -4.39 22.89 -22.39
C ILE A 183 -5.44 23.71 -23.14
N SER A 184 -6.52 23.06 -23.58
CA SER A 184 -7.59 23.74 -24.33
C SER A 184 -8.25 24.85 -23.51
N SER A 185 -8.49 24.58 -22.22
CA SER A 185 -9.11 25.55 -21.32
C SER A 185 -8.18 26.74 -21.01
N ALA A 186 -6.88 26.51 -20.87
CA ALA A 186 -5.92 27.56 -20.53
C ALA A 186 -5.55 28.48 -21.71
N LEU A 187 -5.52 27.93 -22.93
CA LEU A 187 -5.06 28.63 -24.13
C LEU A 187 -6.18 29.00 -25.11
N GLY A 188 -7.40 28.46 -24.94
CA GLY A 188 -8.53 28.75 -25.83
C GLY A 188 -8.38 28.17 -27.24
N ILE A 189 -7.63 27.09 -27.39
CA ILE A 189 -7.36 26.42 -28.68
C ILE A 189 -7.72 24.92 -28.63
N PRO A 190 -8.07 24.28 -29.76
CA PRO A 190 -8.31 22.84 -29.77
C PRO A 190 -7.03 22.06 -29.46
N CYS A 191 -7.15 21.03 -28.62
CA CYS A 191 -6.06 20.12 -28.31
C CYS A 191 -6.42 18.66 -28.59
N SER A 192 -5.70 18.06 -29.53
CA SER A 192 -5.66 16.62 -29.80
C SER A 192 -4.84 15.87 -28.74
N ALA A 193 -4.89 14.53 -28.76
CA ALA A 193 -4.07 13.65 -27.93
C ALA A 193 -3.36 12.59 -28.78
N LEU A 194 -2.11 12.26 -28.47
CA LEU A 194 -1.39 11.15 -29.10
C LEU A 194 -0.81 10.21 -28.04
N SER A 195 -1.22 8.94 -28.09
CA SER A 195 -0.78 7.88 -27.17
C SER A 195 -0.73 6.54 -27.89
N GLY A 196 0.06 5.59 -27.37
CA GLY A 196 0.30 4.30 -28.04
C GLY A 196 1.39 3.47 -27.37
N ALA A 197 1.59 2.25 -27.87
CA ALA A 197 2.71 1.39 -27.52
C ALA A 197 4.01 1.89 -28.19
N ASN A 198 4.61 2.93 -27.63
CA ASN A 198 5.65 3.72 -28.31
C ASN A 198 6.85 4.08 -27.40
N ILE A 199 7.75 3.12 -27.15
CA ILE A 199 8.96 3.36 -26.35
C ILE A 199 9.89 4.34 -27.08
N ALA A 200 10.27 5.43 -26.42
CA ALA A 200 10.95 6.57 -27.04
C ALA A 200 12.24 6.21 -27.79
N ASN A 201 13.11 5.39 -27.18
CA ASN A 201 14.35 4.96 -27.82
C ASN A 201 14.07 4.09 -29.06
N GLU A 202 13.07 3.21 -29.03
CA GLU A 202 12.73 2.36 -30.17
C GLU A 202 12.20 3.18 -31.35
N VAL A 203 11.36 4.18 -31.06
CA VAL A 203 10.86 5.12 -32.08
C VAL A 203 12.01 5.95 -32.66
N ALA A 204 12.94 6.40 -31.83
CA ALA A 204 14.12 7.15 -32.25
C ALA A 204 15.09 6.32 -33.12
N GLU A 205 15.14 5.00 -32.88
CA GLU A 205 15.90 4.01 -33.65
C GLU A 205 15.16 3.50 -34.90
N ASP A 206 14.02 4.09 -35.26
CA ASP A 206 13.15 3.67 -36.37
C ASP A 206 12.67 2.20 -36.28
N LYS A 207 12.54 1.66 -35.07
CA LYS A 207 11.83 0.38 -34.86
C LYS A 207 10.34 0.60 -35.06
N PHE A 208 9.67 -0.43 -35.60
CA PHE A 208 8.25 -0.35 -35.90
C PHE A 208 7.42 -0.24 -34.62
N CYS A 209 6.54 0.76 -34.56
CA CYS A 209 5.45 0.81 -33.59
C CYS A 209 4.25 1.60 -34.14
N GLU A 210 3.16 1.58 -33.37
CA GLU A 210 1.90 2.23 -33.72
C GLU A 210 1.49 3.21 -32.63
N SER A 211 0.83 4.29 -33.00
CA SER A 211 0.23 5.25 -32.08
C SER A 211 -1.17 5.65 -32.55
N THR A 212 -2.02 5.96 -31.59
CA THR A 212 -3.37 6.47 -31.84
C THR A 212 -3.39 7.97 -31.60
N LEU A 213 -3.94 8.71 -32.56
CA LEU A 213 -4.20 10.13 -32.51
C LEU A 213 -5.70 10.36 -32.29
N GLY A 214 -6.07 10.84 -31.11
CA GLY A 214 -7.40 11.33 -30.80
C GLY A 214 -7.53 12.78 -31.23
N VAL A 215 -8.47 13.09 -32.11
CA VAL A 215 -8.76 14.47 -32.55
C VAL A 215 -10.14 14.92 -32.09
N PRO A 216 -10.32 16.20 -31.70
CA PRO A 216 -11.63 16.74 -31.38
C PRO A 216 -12.57 16.63 -32.59
N PRO A 217 -13.87 16.37 -32.39
CA PRO A 217 -14.85 16.50 -33.46
C PRO A 217 -14.91 17.96 -33.94
N ALA A 218 -15.15 18.16 -35.25
CA ALA A 218 -15.33 19.50 -35.80
C ALA A 218 -16.54 20.20 -35.11
N PRO A 219 -16.46 21.52 -34.82
CA PRO A 219 -17.59 22.24 -34.24
C PRO A 219 -18.84 22.09 -35.13
N MET A 220 -19.95 21.57 -34.58
CA MET A 220 -21.23 21.58 -35.26
C MET A 220 -21.89 22.95 -35.01
N THR A 221 -21.57 23.96 -35.83
CA THR A 221 -22.37 25.19 -35.85
C THR A 221 -23.51 25.04 -36.87
N THR A 222 -24.68 25.60 -36.55
CA THR A 222 -25.82 25.75 -37.46
C THR A 222 -26.16 27.24 -37.60
N PRO A 223 -26.03 27.85 -38.81
CA PRO A 223 -25.58 27.23 -40.05
C PRO A 223 -24.11 26.80 -39.97
N PRO A 224 -23.67 25.84 -40.81
CA PRO A 224 -22.24 25.58 -40.98
C PRO A 224 -21.59 26.90 -41.32
N ASP A 225 -20.66 27.34 -40.48
CA ASP A 225 -19.92 28.55 -40.73
C ASP A 225 -19.09 28.30 -42.01
N GLU A 226 -19.38 29.02 -43.09
CA GLU A 226 -18.64 28.87 -44.36
C GLU A 226 -17.14 29.18 -44.15
N ASP A 227 -16.80 29.94 -43.10
CA ASP A 227 -15.43 30.17 -42.67
C ASP A 227 -14.82 28.98 -41.88
N ALA A 228 -15.62 28.15 -41.20
CA ALA A 228 -15.12 26.96 -40.49
C ALA A 228 -14.76 25.80 -41.46
N GLN A 229 -15.39 25.75 -42.64
CA GLN A 229 -14.95 24.89 -43.75
C GLN A 229 -13.72 25.45 -44.48
N LEU A 230 -13.32 26.69 -44.18
CA LEU A 230 -12.20 27.40 -44.80
C LEU A 230 -10.84 27.16 -44.11
N HIS A 231 -10.75 26.24 -43.16
CA HIS A 231 -9.46 25.63 -42.80
C HIS A 231 -9.13 24.57 -43.85
N ALA A 232 -8.41 24.96 -44.91
CA ALA A 232 -8.07 24.11 -46.07
C ALA A 232 -7.38 22.76 -45.73
N PHE A 233 -6.92 22.56 -44.48
CA PHE A 233 -6.34 21.32 -43.99
C PHE A 233 -6.96 20.92 -42.64
N SER A 234 -7.66 19.78 -42.58
CA SER A 234 -8.30 19.33 -41.34
C SER A 234 -7.24 18.97 -40.28
N GLU A 235 -7.54 19.20 -39.00
CA GLU A 235 -6.63 18.91 -37.88
C GLU A 235 -6.14 17.45 -37.89
N SER A 236 -7.01 16.50 -38.24
CA SER A 236 -6.64 15.09 -38.45
C SER A 236 -5.58 14.89 -39.53
N HIS A 237 -5.68 15.58 -40.66
CA HIS A 237 -4.70 15.51 -41.73
C HIS A 237 -3.37 16.19 -41.34
N LEU A 238 -3.43 17.29 -40.58
CA LEU A 238 -2.27 17.99 -40.01
C LEU A 238 -1.41 17.03 -39.19
N TRP A 239 -1.98 16.54 -38.10
CA TRP A 239 -1.25 15.70 -37.15
C TRP A 239 -0.86 14.37 -37.77
N HIS A 240 -1.71 13.77 -38.60
CA HIS A 240 -1.36 12.54 -39.30
C HIS A 240 -0.16 12.76 -40.24
N ARG A 241 -0.14 13.81 -41.07
CA ARG A 241 1.02 14.08 -41.95
C ARG A 241 2.29 14.41 -41.17
N LEU A 242 2.17 15.06 -40.02
CA LEU A 242 3.30 15.42 -39.19
C LEU A 242 3.94 14.21 -38.49
N PHE A 243 3.13 13.26 -38.01
CA PHE A 243 3.63 12.12 -37.24
C PHE A 243 3.82 10.84 -38.04
N GLN A 244 3.05 10.60 -39.10
CA GLN A 244 3.09 9.36 -39.87
C GLN A 244 4.47 9.12 -40.52
N THR A 245 5.09 7.99 -40.24
CA THR A 245 6.26 7.48 -40.98
C THR A 245 6.03 6.03 -41.43
N ASN A 246 7.07 5.38 -41.99
CA ASN A 246 7.00 3.95 -42.32
C ASN A 246 7.04 3.06 -41.07
N THR A 247 7.71 3.55 -40.01
CA THR A 247 8.01 2.83 -38.77
C THR A 247 7.20 3.37 -37.58
N PHE A 248 6.60 4.56 -37.69
CA PHE A 248 5.67 5.14 -36.73
C PHE A 248 4.30 5.32 -37.39
N ARG A 249 3.42 4.32 -37.23
CA ARG A 249 2.08 4.31 -37.86
C ARG A 249 1.05 5.00 -36.97
N ILE A 250 0.26 5.90 -37.55
CA ILE A 250 -0.76 6.67 -36.84
C ILE A 250 -2.16 6.23 -37.25
N ARG A 251 -2.96 5.79 -36.29
CA ARG A 251 -4.42 5.60 -36.47
C ARG A 251 -5.15 6.80 -35.86
N VAL A 252 -6.10 7.37 -36.61
CA VAL A 252 -6.84 8.56 -36.16
C VAL A 252 -8.22 8.15 -35.65
N VAL A 253 -8.61 8.66 -34.48
CA VAL A 253 -9.92 8.44 -33.85
C VAL A 253 -10.53 9.75 -33.38
N GLN A 254 -11.86 9.77 -33.24
CA GLN A 254 -12.62 10.89 -32.67
C GLN A 254 -12.93 10.66 -31.19
N ASP A 255 -11.88 10.35 -30.41
CA ASP A 255 -11.97 10.06 -28.98
C ASP A 255 -10.69 10.54 -28.28
N VAL A 256 -10.62 11.84 -28.01
CA VAL A 256 -9.47 12.48 -27.35
C VAL A 256 -9.33 12.00 -25.91
N GLU A 257 -10.44 11.95 -25.18
CA GLU A 257 -10.46 11.55 -23.77
C GLU A 257 -10.02 10.08 -23.62
N GLY A 258 -10.54 9.18 -24.45
CA GLY A 258 -10.19 7.76 -24.41
C GLY A 258 -8.71 7.53 -24.68
N VAL A 259 -8.15 8.20 -25.70
CA VAL A 259 -6.71 8.11 -26.01
C VAL A 259 -5.83 8.58 -24.84
N CYS A 260 -6.23 9.67 -24.17
CA CYS A 260 -5.51 10.20 -23.01
C CYS A 260 -5.61 9.26 -21.80
N LEU A 261 -6.81 8.80 -21.47
CA LEU A 261 -7.09 7.97 -20.29
C LEU A 261 -6.39 6.61 -20.40
N CYS A 262 -6.35 5.99 -21.60
CA CYS A 262 -5.58 4.76 -21.78
C CYS A 262 -4.10 4.95 -21.38
N GLY A 263 -3.48 6.04 -21.84
CA GLY A 263 -2.09 6.36 -21.52
C GLY A 263 -1.85 6.66 -20.04
N GLY A 264 -2.80 7.34 -19.38
CA GLY A 264 -2.73 7.70 -17.97
C GLY A 264 -2.90 6.51 -17.03
N LEU A 265 -3.88 5.63 -17.30
CA LEU A 265 -4.32 4.60 -16.36
C LEU A 265 -3.55 3.27 -16.48
N LYS A 266 -2.94 2.98 -17.63
CA LYS A 266 -2.24 1.70 -17.88
C LYS A 266 -1.15 1.37 -16.86
N ASN A 267 -0.53 2.39 -16.26
CA ASN A 267 0.60 2.21 -15.35
C ASN A 267 0.18 1.47 -14.06
N VAL A 268 -1.08 1.62 -13.63
CA VAL A 268 -1.66 0.89 -12.48
C VAL A 268 -1.79 -0.60 -12.82
N ILE A 269 -2.23 -0.93 -14.04
CA ILE A 269 -2.31 -2.31 -14.52
C ILE A 269 -0.91 -2.93 -14.64
N ALA A 270 0.08 -2.13 -15.07
CA ALA A 270 1.46 -2.58 -15.15
C ALA A 270 2.06 -2.90 -13.77
N LEU A 271 1.70 -2.16 -12.71
CA LEU A 271 2.07 -2.52 -11.33
C LEU A 271 1.48 -3.88 -10.94
N ALA A 272 0.18 -4.10 -11.17
CA ALA A 272 -0.45 -5.39 -10.87
C ALA A 272 0.24 -6.56 -11.59
N ALA A 273 0.62 -6.36 -12.86
CA ALA A 273 1.38 -7.35 -13.62
C ALA A 273 2.77 -7.61 -13.01
N GLY A 274 3.43 -6.56 -12.51
CA GLY A 274 4.71 -6.67 -11.80
C GLY A 274 4.59 -7.38 -10.45
N PHE A 275 3.56 -7.12 -9.66
CA PHE A 275 3.31 -7.84 -8.41
C PHE A 275 3.14 -9.35 -8.67
N SER A 276 2.39 -9.71 -9.72
CA SER A 276 2.24 -11.10 -10.17
C SER A 276 3.56 -11.75 -10.59
N ASP A 277 4.42 -11.00 -11.31
CA ASP A 277 5.77 -11.46 -11.67
C ASP A 277 6.64 -11.67 -10.42
N GLY A 278 6.56 -10.76 -9.44
CA GLY A 278 7.30 -10.82 -8.19
C GLY A 278 6.91 -12.01 -7.31
N LEU A 279 5.62 -12.33 -7.26
CA LEU A 279 5.06 -13.47 -6.53
C LEU A 279 5.24 -14.82 -7.26
N GLY A 280 5.69 -14.81 -8.52
CA GLY A 280 5.90 -16.02 -9.30
C GLY A 280 4.62 -16.75 -9.70
N TRP A 281 3.48 -16.07 -9.86
CA TRP A 281 2.20 -16.70 -10.22
C TRP A 281 2.12 -17.22 -11.65
N GLY A 282 3.09 -16.87 -12.50
CA GLY A 282 3.21 -17.33 -13.87
C GLY A 282 2.29 -16.63 -14.88
N SER A 283 2.44 -16.98 -16.15
CA SER A 283 1.85 -16.25 -17.28
C SER A 283 0.32 -16.25 -17.31
N ASN A 284 -0.33 -17.30 -16.78
CA ASN A 284 -1.80 -17.38 -16.74
C ASN A 284 -2.40 -16.31 -15.82
N ALA A 285 -1.83 -16.16 -14.61
CA ALA A 285 -2.28 -15.14 -13.66
C ALA A 285 -2.02 -13.74 -14.19
N LYS A 286 -0.83 -13.51 -14.78
CA LYS A 286 -0.49 -12.24 -15.43
C LYS A 286 -1.46 -11.89 -16.56
N ALA A 287 -1.80 -12.84 -17.42
CA ALA A 287 -2.78 -12.63 -18.49
C ALA A 287 -4.18 -12.30 -17.94
N ALA A 288 -4.61 -12.97 -16.86
CA ALA A 288 -5.86 -12.67 -16.19
C ALA A 288 -5.88 -11.23 -15.63
N ILE A 289 -4.80 -10.79 -14.98
CA ILE A 289 -4.63 -9.42 -14.47
C ILE A 289 -4.70 -8.41 -15.61
N MET A 290 -3.99 -8.64 -16.71
CA MET A 290 -4.00 -7.74 -17.87
C MET A 290 -5.42 -7.61 -18.46
N ARG A 291 -6.15 -8.72 -18.57
CA ARG A 291 -7.53 -8.76 -19.04
C ARG A 291 -8.50 -8.06 -18.07
N ILE A 292 -8.38 -8.31 -16.76
CA ILE A 292 -9.18 -7.63 -15.72
C ILE A 292 -8.92 -6.13 -15.79
N GLY A 293 -7.66 -5.71 -15.81
CA GLY A 293 -7.25 -4.31 -15.86
C GLY A 293 -7.76 -3.59 -17.11
N LEU A 294 -7.69 -4.24 -18.28
CA LEU A 294 -8.24 -3.68 -19.51
C LEU A 294 -9.76 -3.45 -19.40
N LEU A 295 -10.50 -4.39 -18.82
CA LEU A 295 -11.95 -4.23 -18.64
C LEU A 295 -12.28 -3.16 -17.60
N GLU A 296 -11.57 -3.12 -16.47
CA GLU A 296 -11.76 -2.08 -15.45
C GLU A 296 -11.46 -0.69 -16.01
N LEU A 297 -10.37 -0.53 -16.76
CA LEU A 297 -10.03 0.73 -17.42
C LEU A 297 -11.12 1.14 -18.41
N LYS A 298 -11.56 0.23 -19.29
CA LYS A 298 -12.61 0.51 -20.27
C LYS A 298 -13.94 0.86 -19.59
N ASP A 299 -14.34 0.10 -18.57
CA ASP A 299 -15.58 0.37 -17.82
C ASP A 299 -15.48 1.71 -17.07
N PHE A 300 -14.33 2.00 -16.45
CA PHE A 300 -14.05 3.27 -15.77
C PHE A 300 -14.21 4.46 -16.71
N CYS A 301 -13.59 4.40 -17.88
CA CYS A 301 -13.68 5.48 -18.86
C CYS A 301 -15.10 5.66 -19.38
N LEU A 302 -15.80 4.57 -19.72
CA LEU A 302 -17.19 4.67 -20.21
C LEU A 302 -18.16 5.19 -19.15
N GLU A 303 -17.90 4.90 -17.88
CA GLU A 303 -18.74 5.36 -16.76
C GLU A 303 -18.54 6.86 -16.48
N PHE A 304 -17.29 7.31 -16.39
CA PHE A 304 -16.97 8.67 -15.93
C PHE A 304 -16.72 9.67 -17.07
N PHE A 305 -16.50 9.19 -18.30
CA PHE A 305 -16.24 10.00 -19.49
C PHE A 305 -17.13 9.57 -20.66
N PRO A 306 -18.37 10.07 -20.73
CA PRO A 306 -19.35 9.66 -21.75
C PRO A 306 -18.92 9.93 -23.20
N SER A 307 -17.89 10.76 -23.43
CA SER A 307 -17.35 11.02 -24.76
C SER A 307 -16.51 9.85 -25.30
N THR A 308 -16.09 8.93 -24.42
CA THR A 308 -15.21 7.81 -24.75
C THR A 308 -15.93 6.68 -25.47
N ARG A 309 -15.18 5.90 -26.26
CA ARG A 309 -15.71 4.80 -27.07
C ARG A 309 -15.04 3.48 -26.73
N ALA A 310 -15.84 2.42 -26.59
CA ALA A 310 -15.35 1.07 -26.28
C ALA A 310 -14.26 0.57 -27.25
N SER A 311 -14.39 0.92 -28.54
CA SER A 311 -13.42 0.57 -29.59
C SER A 311 -12.03 1.16 -29.34
N THR A 312 -11.93 2.34 -28.72
CA THR A 312 -10.66 3.01 -28.39
C THR A 312 -9.82 2.17 -27.43
N PHE A 313 -10.44 1.37 -26.56
CA PHE A 313 -9.70 0.56 -25.60
C PHE A 313 -9.24 -0.79 -26.19
N LEU A 314 -10.00 -1.32 -27.15
CA LEU A 314 -9.84 -2.70 -27.66
C LEU A 314 -9.16 -2.78 -29.02
N GLU A 315 -9.38 -1.80 -29.90
CA GLU A 315 -8.88 -1.81 -31.29
C GLU A 315 -7.65 -0.93 -31.49
N GLU A 316 -7.43 0.05 -30.62
CA GLU A 316 -6.42 1.08 -30.80
C GLU A 316 -5.12 0.79 -30.04
N SER A 317 -3.99 1.26 -30.58
CA SER A 317 -2.67 1.11 -29.95
C SER A 317 -2.62 1.75 -28.56
N CYS A 318 -3.29 2.90 -28.36
CA CYS A 318 -3.32 3.57 -27.07
C CYS A 318 -3.91 2.71 -25.95
N GLY A 319 -4.86 1.82 -26.25
CA GLY A 319 -5.52 0.94 -25.29
C GLY A 319 -4.74 -0.36 -25.09
N VAL A 320 -5.23 -1.43 -25.72
CA VAL A 320 -4.74 -2.79 -25.48
C VAL A 320 -3.23 -2.95 -25.73
N ALA A 321 -2.67 -2.34 -26.78
CA ALA A 321 -1.25 -2.51 -27.10
C ALA A 321 -0.33 -1.81 -26.09
N ASP A 322 -0.65 -0.58 -25.65
CA ASP A 322 0.16 0.15 -24.67
C ASP A 322 0.10 -0.53 -23.29
N ILE A 323 -1.07 -1.08 -22.91
CA ILE A 323 -1.20 -1.92 -21.70
C ILE A 323 -0.32 -3.17 -21.81
N MET A 324 -0.40 -3.91 -22.92
CA MET A 324 0.41 -5.11 -23.13
C MET A 324 1.90 -4.81 -23.03
N THR A 325 2.37 -3.79 -23.75
CA THR A 325 3.79 -3.39 -23.77
C THR A 325 4.26 -2.98 -22.37
N SER A 326 3.43 -2.23 -21.63
CA SER A 326 3.74 -1.77 -20.27
C SER A 326 3.80 -2.93 -19.25
N CYS A 327 2.89 -3.89 -19.35
CA CYS A 327 2.85 -5.08 -18.48
C CYS A 327 3.97 -6.09 -18.79
N LEU A 328 4.52 -6.07 -20.00
CA LEU A 328 5.60 -6.98 -20.41
C LEU A 328 6.99 -6.40 -20.14
N SER A 329 7.19 -5.11 -20.36
CA SER A 329 8.53 -4.49 -20.39
C SER A 329 8.62 -3.11 -19.71
N GLY A 330 7.53 -2.62 -19.13
CA GLY A 330 7.47 -1.29 -18.54
C GLY A 330 8.20 -1.17 -17.20
N ARG A 331 8.62 0.06 -16.88
CA ARG A 331 9.26 0.44 -15.61
C ARG A 331 8.36 0.16 -14.40
N ASN A 332 7.06 0.45 -14.48
CA ASN A 332 6.08 0.14 -13.43
C ASN A 332 6.05 -1.35 -13.10
N ARG A 333 6.01 -2.22 -14.13
CA ARG A 333 6.08 -3.68 -13.96
C ARG A 333 7.40 -4.11 -13.30
N LEU A 334 8.53 -3.57 -13.77
CA LEU A 334 9.84 -3.91 -13.22
C LEU A 334 9.96 -3.55 -11.73
N ILE A 335 9.60 -2.33 -11.34
CA ILE A 335 9.74 -1.91 -9.94
C ILE A 335 8.76 -2.68 -9.04
N ALA A 336 7.53 -2.91 -9.48
CA ALA A 336 6.57 -3.72 -8.73
C ALA A 336 7.05 -5.18 -8.52
N GLU A 337 7.69 -5.79 -9.52
CA GLU A 337 8.32 -7.10 -9.39
C GLU A 337 9.45 -7.09 -8.35
N LEU A 338 10.32 -6.09 -8.41
CA LEU A 338 11.45 -5.96 -7.50
C LEU A 338 11.00 -5.67 -6.06
N MET A 339 9.95 -4.88 -5.87
CA MET A 339 9.37 -4.60 -4.55
C MET A 339 8.94 -5.87 -3.84
N ILE A 340 8.23 -6.77 -4.52
CA ILE A 340 7.85 -8.07 -3.95
C ILE A 340 9.07 -8.96 -3.70
N LYS A 341 10.04 -9.00 -4.61
CA LYS A 341 11.22 -9.87 -4.50
C LYS A 341 12.21 -9.43 -3.42
N THR A 342 12.27 -8.14 -3.12
CA THR A 342 13.29 -7.55 -2.22
C THR A 342 12.70 -7.05 -0.90
N GLY A 343 11.41 -6.79 -0.83
CA GLY A 343 10.76 -6.13 0.31
C GLY A 343 11.05 -4.63 0.42
N LYS A 344 11.79 -4.05 -0.53
CA LYS A 344 12.14 -2.62 -0.54
C LYS A 344 10.97 -1.74 -0.97
N GLY A 345 10.95 -0.51 -0.46
CA GLY A 345 9.94 0.49 -0.83
C GLY A 345 10.14 1.05 -2.26
N PHE A 346 9.07 1.60 -2.84
CA PHE A 346 9.10 2.15 -4.21
C PHE A 346 10.15 3.24 -4.42
N ARG A 347 10.39 4.09 -3.42
CA ARG A 347 11.34 5.22 -3.52
C ARG A 347 12.78 4.75 -3.64
N GLU A 348 13.15 3.76 -2.83
CA GLU A 348 14.48 3.15 -2.88
C GLU A 348 14.73 2.46 -4.23
N LEU A 349 13.77 1.67 -4.69
CA LEU A 349 13.86 0.98 -5.98
C LEU A 349 13.85 1.93 -7.18
N GLU A 350 13.13 3.06 -7.08
CA GLU A 350 13.17 4.12 -8.09
C GLU A 350 14.57 4.71 -8.21
N ASP A 351 15.20 5.05 -7.09
CA ASP A 351 16.55 5.63 -7.07
C ASP A 351 17.60 4.63 -7.59
N GLU A 352 17.46 3.35 -7.26
CA GLU A 352 18.39 2.28 -7.67
C GLU A 352 18.28 1.92 -9.16
N HIS A 353 17.06 1.89 -9.72
CA HIS A 353 16.82 1.27 -11.03
C HIS A 353 16.36 2.22 -12.13
N LEU A 354 15.88 3.42 -11.80
CA LEU A 354 15.27 4.32 -12.79
C LEU A 354 16.15 5.49 -13.22
N ASN A 355 17.38 5.62 -12.69
CA ASN A 355 18.38 6.61 -13.13
C ASN A 355 17.80 8.04 -13.20
N GLY A 356 17.05 8.46 -12.17
CA GLY A 356 16.41 9.77 -12.07
C GLY A 356 15.07 9.91 -12.81
N GLN A 357 14.57 8.86 -13.47
CA GLN A 357 13.21 8.84 -14.01
C GLN A 357 12.19 8.48 -12.93
N LYS A 358 11.04 9.15 -12.94
CA LYS A 358 9.95 8.93 -11.96
C LYS A 358 9.03 7.77 -12.31
N LEU A 359 8.58 7.04 -11.29
CA LEU A 359 7.58 5.99 -11.37
C LEU A 359 6.16 6.58 -11.21
N GLN A 360 5.35 6.51 -12.26
CA GLN A 360 4.01 7.14 -12.24
C GLN A 360 2.91 6.25 -11.65
N GLY A 361 3.06 4.91 -11.71
CA GLY A 361 2.01 3.97 -11.36
C GLY A 361 1.44 4.16 -9.95
N PRO A 362 2.27 4.25 -8.89
CA PRO A 362 1.76 4.42 -7.54
C PRO A 362 1.00 5.74 -7.39
N GLN A 363 1.50 6.84 -7.94
CA GLN A 363 0.81 8.13 -7.89
C GLN A 363 -0.57 8.05 -8.57
N THR A 364 -0.64 7.45 -9.75
CA THR A 364 -1.92 7.26 -10.46
C THR A 364 -2.88 6.36 -9.69
N ALA A 365 -2.39 5.32 -8.98
CA ALA A 365 -3.25 4.49 -8.14
C ALA A 365 -3.86 5.30 -6.97
N GLN A 366 -3.08 6.18 -6.34
CA GLN A 366 -3.56 7.09 -5.29
C GLN A 366 -4.58 8.11 -5.81
N GLU A 367 -4.33 8.68 -6.98
CA GLU A 367 -5.23 9.59 -7.68
C GLU A 367 -6.58 8.92 -7.98
N LEU A 368 -6.56 7.67 -8.48
CA LEU A 368 -7.79 6.92 -8.75
C LEU A 368 -8.55 6.56 -7.49
N HIS A 369 -7.87 6.10 -6.44
CA HIS A 369 -8.49 5.84 -5.15
C HIS A 369 -9.17 7.10 -4.61
N THR A 370 -8.47 8.24 -4.60
CA THR A 370 -9.01 9.55 -4.17
C THR A 370 -10.29 9.89 -4.94
N PHE A 371 -10.28 9.71 -6.25
CA PHE A 371 -11.45 9.94 -7.10
C PHE A 371 -12.61 8.98 -6.78
N LEU A 372 -12.35 7.68 -6.67
CA LEU A 372 -13.37 6.66 -6.41
C LEU A 372 -13.98 6.84 -5.01
N THR A 373 -13.17 7.12 -4.00
CA THR A 373 -13.65 7.45 -2.64
C THR A 373 -14.51 8.70 -2.64
N ALA A 374 -14.09 9.76 -3.35
CA ALA A 374 -14.87 11.00 -3.44
C ALA A 374 -16.20 10.82 -4.18
N ARG A 375 -16.29 9.84 -5.10
CA ARG A 375 -17.55 9.48 -5.79
C ARG A 375 -18.49 8.66 -4.91
N GLY A 376 -17.96 7.83 -4.00
CA GLY A 376 -18.75 7.03 -3.06
C GLY A 376 -19.81 6.18 -3.76
N ASP A 377 -21.06 6.27 -3.30
CA ASP A 377 -22.21 5.54 -3.84
C ASP A 377 -22.55 5.87 -5.31
N ASN A 378 -21.91 6.87 -5.92
CA ASN A 378 -22.12 7.22 -7.32
C ASN A 378 -21.35 6.31 -8.31
N VAL A 379 -20.58 5.35 -7.82
CA VAL A 379 -19.94 4.31 -8.64
C VAL A 379 -20.99 3.27 -9.05
N ARG A 380 -21.28 3.19 -10.35
CA ARG A 380 -22.34 2.36 -10.95
C ARG A 380 -21.89 0.96 -11.28
N ARG A 381 -20.59 0.74 -11.52
CA ARG A 381 -20.06 -0.58 -11.85
C ARG A 381 -20.31 -1.57 -10.70
N PRO A 382 -21.02 -2.69 -10.93
CA PRO A 382 -21.22 -3.71 -9.90
C PRO A 382 -19.88 -4.25 -9.39
N GLY A 383 -19.66 -4.20 -8.09
CA GLY A 383 -18.40 -4.62 -7.46
C GLY A 383 -17.26 -3.59 -7.55
N GLY A 384 -17.51 -2.36 -8.01
CA GLY A 384 -16.52 -1.28 -8.05
C GLY A 384 -15.36 -1.57 -9.00
N TYR A 385 -14.16 -1.14 -8.66
CA TYR A 385 -12.93 -1.33 -9.45
C TYR A 385 -11.87 -2.10 -8.63
N PRO A 386 -12.08 -3.41 -8.39
CA PRO A 386 -11.31 -4.17 -7.40
C PRO A 386 -9.83 -4.31 -7.74
N LEU A 387 -9.44 -4.39 -9.02
CA LEU A 387 -8.02 -4.44 -9.36
C LEU A 387 -7.34 -3.08 -9.12
N LEU A 388 -7.99 -1.98 -9.52
CA LEU A 388 -7.47 -0.63 -9.27
C LEU A 388 -7.30 -0.35 -7.77
N GLU A 389 -8.31 -0.70 -6.96
CA GLU A 389 -8.27 -0.60 -5.51
C GLU A 389 -7.22 -1.53 -4.89
N ALA A 390 -7.11 -2.79 -5.34
CA ALA A 390 -6.10 -3.72 -4.83
C ALA A 390 -4.67 -3.22 -5.07
N VAL A 391 -4.39 -2.61 -6.24
CA VAL A 391 -3.09 -2.00 -6.51
C VAL A 391 -2.82 -0.83 -5.57
N TRP A 392 -3.81 0.04 -5.32
CA TRP A 392 -3.67 1.12 -4.36
C TRP A 392 -3.37 0.60 -2.95
N ARG A 393 -4.13 -0.41 -2.48
CA ARG A 393 -3.94 -1.05 -1.17
C ARG A 393 -2.52 -1.59 -1.04
N ILE A 394 -2.04 -2.34 -2.03
CA ILE A 394 -0.65 -2.85 -2.03
C ILE A 394 0.39 -1.72 -2.01
N CYS A 395 0.10 -0.56 -2.63
CA CYS A 395 1.04 0.54 -2.70
C CYS A 395 1.07 1.45 -1.48
N TYR A 396 -0.05 1.60 -0.76
CA TYR A 396 -0.21 2.64 0.28
C TYR A 396 -0.91 2.18 1.55
N GLU A 397 -1.67 1.08 1.52
CA GLU A 397 -2.30 0.56 2.72
C GLU A 397 -1.24 -0.24 3.49
N GLU A 398 -0.48 0.49 4.30
CA GLU A 398 0.27 -0.10 5.39
C GLU A 398 -0.74 -0.46 6.49
N GLU A 399 -0.86 -1.75 6.83
CA GLU A 399 -1.61 -2.16 8.01
C GLU A 399 -0.83 -1.72 9.27
N GLU A 400 -1.07 -0.47 9.68
CA GLU A 400 -0.42 0.21 10.81
C GLU A 400 -0.82 -0.46 12.14
N ILE A 401 0.17 -0.86 12.93
CA ILE A 401 0.02 -1.30 14.32
C ILE A 401 0.34 -0.09 15.21
N THR A 402 -0.69 0.47 15.83
CA THR A 402 -0.50 1.54 16.82
C THR A 402 -0.09 0.93 18.16
N MET A 403 1.11 1.27 18.61
CA MET A 403 1.68 0.83 19.89
C MET A 403 1.63 1.99 20.89
N TYR A 404 0.89 1.81 21.98
CA TYR A 404 0.95 2.74 23.11
C TYR A 404 2.35 2.73 23.73
N VAL A 405 2.95 3.91 23.89
CA VAL A 405 4.25 4.08 24.55
C VAL A 405 4.12 5.08 25.69
N HIS A 406 4.51 4.68 26.90
CA HIS A 406 4.63 5.66 27.97
C HIS A 406 5.74 6.66 27.62
N GLU A 407 5.37 7.94 27.49
CA GLU A 407 6.31 8.94 27.00
C GLU A 407 7.42 9.20 28.01
N GLU A 408 8.65 9.05 27.55
CA GLU A 408 9.86 9.25 28.32
C GLU A 408 10.92 9.94 27.44
N GLU A 409 11.79 10.75 28.03
CA GLU A 409 12.92 11.32 27.30
C GLU A 409 14.11 10.36 27.31
N VAL A 410 14.59 10.00 26.12
CA VAL A 410 15.82 9.23 25.93
C VAL A 410 16.77 10.03 25.04
N ASN A 411 17.96 10.35 25.55
CA ASN A 411 18.95 11.18 24.83
C ASN A 411 18.38 12.53 24.32
N GLY A 412 17.48 13.15 25.10
CA GLY A 412 16.88 14.46 24.77
C GLY A 412 15.80 14.42 23.68
N LYS A 413 15.30 13.24 23.32
CA LYS A 413 14.15 13.07 22.42
C LYS A 413 13.04 12.24 23.09
N PRO A 414 11.76 12.48 22.78
CA PRO A 414 10.67 11.60 23.21
C PRO A 414 10.85 10.18 22.65
N LEU A 415 10.67 9.15 23.47
CA LEU A 415 10.81 7.75 23.07
C LEU A 415 9.88 7.39 21.92
N SER A 416 8.65 7.94 21.91
CA SER A 416 7.71 7.75 20.80
C SER A 416 8.28 8.23 19.46
N SER A 417 8.95 9.37 19.47
CA SER A 417 9.60 9.95 18.27
C SER A 417 10.79 9.11 17.83
N ILE A 418 11.59 8.60 18.76
CA ILE A 418 12.72 7.71 18.44
C ILE A 418 12.23 6.42 17.78
N ILE A 419 11.18 5.80 18.33
CA ILE A 419 10.59 4.58 17.77
C ILE A 419 10.05 4.85 16.36
N ASN A 420 9.35 5.97 16.15
CA ASN A 420 8.80 6.32 14.84
C ASN A 420 9.87 6.73 13.81
N GLU A 421 10.99 7.31 14.24
CA GLU A 421 12.09 7.69 13.34
C GLU A 421 13.02 6.53 12.99
N LYS A 422 13.30 5.65 13.96
CA LYS A 422 14.32 4.60 13.83
C LYS A 422 13.75 3.19 13.70
N HIS A 423 12.46 3.01 13.98
CA HIS A 423 11.82 1.69 14.14
C HIS A 423 12.57 0.81 15.15
N GLU A 424 12.97 1.39 16.29
CA GLU A 424 13.71 0.68 17.34
C GLU A 424 13.28 1.18 18.72
N ASN A 425 13.00 0.26 19.65
CA ASN A 425 12.79 0.59 21.05
C ASN A 425 14.13 0.55 21.82
N VAL A 426 14.91 1.62 21.68
CA VAL A 426 16.27 1.75 22.22
C VAL A 426 16.39 1.58 23.74
N LYS A 427 15.28 1.65 24.48
CA LYS A 427 15.27 1.53 25.95
C LYS A 427 15.03 0.09 26.42
N TYR A 428 14.01 -0.57 25.86
CA TYR A 428 13.54 -1.86 26.36
C TYR A 428 13.96 -3.03 25.49
N LEU A 429 14.32 -2.77 24.22
CA LEU A 429 14.70 -3.79 23.25
C LEU A 429 15.71 -3.18 22.26
N SER A 430 16.89 -2.83 22.76
CA SER A 430 17.97 -2.29 21.94
C SER A 430 18.43 -3.31 20.90
N ASP A 431 18.93 -2.82 19.77
CA ASP A 431 19.54 -3.62 18.71
C ASP A 431 18.54 -4.54 17.96
N VAL A 432 17.23 -4.31 18.11
CA VAL A 432 16.17 -5.01 17.37
C VAL A 432 15.32 -4.01 16.59
N GLN A 433 15.24 -4.20 15.28
CA GLN A 433 14.34 -3.46 14.39
C GLN A 433 12.90 -3.94 14.55
N LEU A 434 11.99 -3.00 14.80
CA LEU A 434 10.55 -3.20 14.73
C LEU A 434 10.09 -3.13 13.26
N GLY A 435 8.94 -3.74 12.95
CA GLY A 435 8.33 -3.60 11.63
C GLY A 435 8.04 -2.13 11.30
N SER A 436 8.21 -1.74 10.03
CA SER A 436 7.94 -0.37 9.58
C SER A 436 6.49 0.07 9.80
N ASN A 437 5.59 -0.90 9.89
CA ASN A 437 4.18 -0.69 10.17
C ASN A 437 3.86 -0.48 11.65
N VAL A 438 4.83 -0.51 12.57
CA VAL A 438 4.63 -0.21 14.00
C VAL A 438 4.83 1.28 14.25
N LYS A 439 3.83 1.92 14.86
CA LYS A 439 3.86 3.35 15.20
C LYS A 439 3.61 3.58 16.67
N ALA A 440 4.52 4.28 17.32
CA ALA A 440 4.40 4.69 18.71
C ALA A 440 3.45 5.88 18.87
N GLU A 441 2.50 5.75 19.79
CA GLU A 441 1.56 6.80 20.20
C GLU A 441 1.57 6.96 21.74
N PRO A 442 1.91 8.15 22.27
CA PRO A 442 1.97 8.36 23.72
C PRO A 442 0.60 8.56 24.40
N ASP A 443 -0.46 8.85 23.65
CA ASP A 443 -1.80 8.99 24.19
C ASP A 443 -2.56 7.65 24.11
N PRO A 444 -2.91 7.01 25.25
CA PRO A 444 -3.58 5.72 25.25
C PRO A 444 -4.95 5.76 24.55
N ILE A 445 -5.66 6.89 24.58
CA ILE A 445 -6.97 7.04 23.94
C ILE A 445 -6.83 7.14 22.43
N LYS A 446 -5.81 7.87 21.94
CA LYS A 446 -5.51 7.90 20.51
C LYS A 446 -5.03 6.54 20.02
N ALA A 447 -4.24 5.82 20.82
CA ALA A 447 -3.70 4.52 20.45
C ALA A 447 -4.79 3.48 20.20
N VAL A 448 -5.91 3.53 20.93
CA VAL A 448 -7.02 2.58 20.78
C VAL A 448 -8.15 3.05 19.85
N LYS A 449 -8.09 4.28 19.34
CA LYS A 449 -9.17 4.88 18.55
C LYS A 449 -9.40 4.09 17.27
N GLY A 450 -10.54 3.40 17.19
CA GLY A 450 -10.89 2.56 16.04
C GLY A 450 -10.25 1.16 16.04
N ALA A 451 -9.54 0.78 17.10
CA ALA A 451 -8.96 -0.55 17.23
C ALA A 451 -10.03 -1.63 17.40
N THR A 452 -9.93 -2.70 16.61
CA THR A 452 -10.77 -3.90 16.69
C THR A 452 -10.06 -5.09 17.36
N ALA A 453 -8.74 -5.04 17.49
CA ALA A 453 -7.91 -6.03 18.16
C ALA A 453 -6.91 -5.33 19.07
N LEU A 454 -6.91 -5.67 20.37
CA LEU A 454 -6.07 -5.05 21.39
C LEU A 454 -5.13 -6.08 21.99
N ILE A 455 -3.83 -5.82 21.96
CA ILE A 455 -2.81 -6.60 22.66
C ILE A 455 -2.43 -5.83 23.93
N ILE A 456 -2.78 -6.35 25.10
CA ILE A 456 -2.58 -5.65 26.37
C ILE A 456 -1.39 -6.27 27.10
N VAL A 457 -0.28 -5.53 27.09
CA VAL A 457 1.00 -5.93 27.70
C VAL A 457 1.56 -4.76 28.52
N VAL A 458 0.88 -4.43 29.61
CA VAL A 458 1.32 -3.36 30.52
C VAL A 458 1.72 -3.95 31.87
N PRO A 459 2.67 -3.32 32.61
CA PRO A 459 2.96 -3.75 33.96
C PRO A 459 1.68 -3.71 34.82
N HIS A 460 1.51 -4.77 35.59
CA HIS A 460 0.25 -5.14 36.24
C HIS A 460 -0.34 -4.03 37.15
N GLN A 461 0.53 -3.20 37.75
CA GLN A 461 0.19 -2.05 38.60
C GLN A 461 -0.41 -0.85 37.84
N PHE A 462 -0.22 -0.77 36.52
CA PHE A 462 -0.69 0.34 35.70
C PHE A 462 -1.94 0.01 34.88
N VAL A 463 -2.42 -1.24 34.93
CA VAL A 463 -3.55 -1.72 34.10
C VAL A 463 -4.78 -0.83 34.25
N GLU A 464 -5.25 -0.62 35.48
CA GLU A 464 -6.47 0.18 35.72
C GLU A 464 -6.31 1.62 35.20
N LYS A 465 -5.16 2.24 35.46
CA LYS A 465 -4.86 3.61 35.02
C LYS A 465 -4.76 3.73 33.49
N VAL A 466 -4.13 2.76 32.83
CA VAL A 466 -3.96 2.80 31.36
C VAL A 466 -5.30 2.55 30.66
N LEU A 467 -6.11 1.62 31.17
CA LEU A 467 -7.39 1.26 30.56
C LEU A 467 -8.51 2.26 30.85
N GLU A 468 -8.29 3.20 31.76
CA GLU A 468 -9.25 4.25 32.11
C GLU A 468 -9.65 5.07 30.88
N GLY A 469 -10.96 5.22 30.66
CA GLY A 469 -11.51 5.97 29.52
C GLY A 469 -11.44 5.26 28.16
N MET A 470 -10.64 4.20 27.98
CA MET A 470 -10.48 3.54 26.67
C MET A 470 -11.78 2.97 26.10
N LYS A 471 -12.70 2.51 26.97
CA LYS A 471 -13.95 1.83 26.58
C LYS A 471 -14.79 2.62 25.57
N GLU A 472 -14.84 3.94 25.68
CA GLU A 472 -15.67 4.79 24.82
C GLU A 472 -15.07 5.00 23.41
N HIS A 473 -13.81 4.60 23.21
CA HIS A 473 -13.05 4.85 21.97
C HIS A 473 -12.79 3.60 21.13
N LEU A 474 -13.20 2.42 21.63
CA LEU A 474 -13.05 1.14 20.93
C LEU A 474 -14.01 1.00 19.76
N ALA A 475 -13.58 0.32 18.69
CA ALA A 475 -14.47 -0.01 17.59
C ALA A 475 -15.52 -1.07 18.00
N PRO A 476 -16.71 -1.08 17.38
CA PRO A 476 -17.69 -2.14 17.61
C PRO A 476 -17.11 -3.52 17.31
N GLY A 477 -17.28 -4.46 18.24
CA GLY A 477 -16.76 -5.82 18.11
C GLY A 477 -15.27 -5.97 18.45
N ALA A 478 -14.66 -4.96 19.09
CA ALA A 478 -13.28 -5.04 19.56
C ALA A 478 -13.04 -6.25 20.48
N ARG A 479 -11.84 -6.84 20.38
CA ARG A 479 -11.40 -8.01 21.14
C ARG A 479 -10.04 -7.73 21.77
N ALA A 480 -9.77 -8.30 22.94
CA ALA A 480 -8.49 -8.16 23.61
C ALA A 480 -7.78 -9.50 23.80
N VAL A 481 -6.46 -9.44 23.94
CA VAL A 481 -5.62 -10.53 24.46
C VAL A 481 -4.66 -9.96 25.50
N SER A 482 -4.59 -10.59 26.66
CA SER A 482 -3.70 -10.20 27.74
C SER A 482 -2.45 -11.06 27.76
N LEU A 483 -1.29 -10.44 27.82
CA LEU A 483 0.00 -11.10 28.06
C LEU A 483 0.55 -10.76 29.46
N ILE A 484 -0.30 -10.22 30.34
CA ILE A 484 0.09 -9.78 31.67
C ILE A 484 0.24 -11.00 32.58
N LYS A 485 1.46 -11.18 33.11
CA LYS A 485 1.78 -12.22 34.09
C LYS A 485 1.59 -11.66 35.51
N GLY A 486 0.53 -12.09 36.19
CA GLY A 486 0.22 -11.68 37.56
C GLY A 486 -1.23 -11.96 37.93
N VAL A 487 -1.56 -11.72 39.20
CA VAL A 487 -2.91 -11.79 39.73
C VAL A 487 -3.14 -10.63 40.70
N LYS A 488 -4.40 -10.28 40.97
CA LYS A 488 -4.76 -9.30 42.01
C LYS A 488 -5.69 -9.98 43.02
N ALA A 489 -5.26 -10.07 44.28
CA ALA A 489 -6.09 -10.59 45.36
C ALA A 489 -6.79 -9.44 46.12
N GLU A 490 -8.10 -9.57 46.29
CA GLU A 490 -8.95 -8.65 47.07
C GLU A 490 -9.81 -9.46 48.05
N GLY A 491 -9.36 -9.54 49.30
CA GLY A 491 -10.05 -10.32 50.33
C GLY A 491 -10.07 -11.81 50.02
N ASP A 492 -11.26 -12.36 49.79
CA ASP A 492 -11.53 -13.77 49.48
C ASP A 492 -11.62 -14.07 47.97
N LYS A 493 -11.17 -13.13 47.12
CA LYS A 493 -11.20 -13.24 45.66
C LYS A 493 -9.83 -12.98 45.05
N ILE A 494 -9.58 -13.68 43.94
CA ILE A 494 -8.45 -13.44 43.05
C ILE A 494 -9.00 -13.08 41.67
N HIS A 495 -8.52 -11.97 41.12
CA HIS A 495 -8.84 -11.50 39.80
C HIS A 495 -7.69 -11.81 38.84
N THR A 496 -8.02 -12.44 37.70
CA THR A 496 -7.12 -12.60 36.57
C THR A 496 -7.14 -11.32 35.71
N TYR A 497 -6.00 -10.93 35.13
CA TYR A 497 -5.95 -9.74 34.28
C TYR A 497 -6.87 -9.82 33.04
N PRO A 498 -7.01 -10.95 32.33
CA PRO A 498 -8.04 -11.08 31.30
C PRO A 498 -9.46 -10.79 31.82
N GLY A 499 -9.80 -11.28 33.01
CA GLY A 499 -11.09 -11.01 33.65
C GLY A 499 -11.27 -9.52 33.99
N MET A 500 -10.25 -8.88 34.55
CA MET A 500 -10.26 -7.43 34.84
C MET A 500 -10.40 -6.59 33.57
N ILE A 501 -9.61 -6.89 32.54
CA ILE A 501 -9.67 -6.22 31.24
C ILE A 501 -11.08 -6.35 30.64
N SER A 502 -11.65 -7.56 30.67
CA SER A 502 -13.00 -7.81 30.16
C SER A 502 -14.04 -6.98 30.90
N SER A 503 -13.91 -6.87 32.22
CA SER A 503 -14.81 -6.05 33.05
C SER A 503 -14.67 -4.54 32.78
N LEU A 504 -13.44 -4.03 32.69
CA LEU A 504 -13.16 -2.61 32.50
C LEU A 504 -13.56 -2.10 31.11
N LEU A 505 -13.23 -2.87 30.07
CA LEU A 505 -13.45 -2.48 28.68
C LEU A 505 -14.80 -2.97 28.12
N GLY A 506 -15.42 -3.99 28.73
CA GLY A 506 -16.67 -4.57 28.24
C GLY A 506 -16.53 -5.37 26.95
N ILE A 507 -15.34 -5.95 26.71
CA ILE A 507 -15.01 -6.77 25.53
C ILE A 507 -14.46 -8.14 25.97
N ARG A 508 -14.51 -9.15 25.08
CA ARG A 508 -13.87 -10.44 25.37
C ARG A 508 -12.36 -10.28 25.44
N CYS A 509 -11.73 -10.90 26.44
CA CYS A 509 -10.28 -10.95 26.57
C CYS A 509 -9.77 -12.40 26.59
N SER A 510 -8.89 -12.73 25.64
CA SER A 510 -8.08 -13.95 25.64
C SER A 510 -6.83 -13.79 26.52
N ALA A 511 -6.10 -14.86 26.77
CA ALA A 511 -4.81 -14.83 27.49
C ALA A 511 -3.72 -15.51 26.66
N LEU A 512 -2.53 -14.95 26.60
CA LEU A 512 -1.37 -15.57 25.96
C LEU A 512 -0.22 -15.66 26.97
N GLY A 513 0.29 -16.88 27.17
CA GLY A 513 1.34 -17.17 28.15
C GLY A 513 2.23 -18.31 27.69
N GLY A 514 3.41 -18.45 28.29
CA GLY A 514 4.43 -19.39 27.83
C GLY A 514 5.82 -19.02 28.33
N ALA A 515 6.78 -19.88 28.03
CA ALA A 515 8.20 -19.67 28.27
C ALA A 515 8.78 -18.65 27.26
N ASN A 516 8.30 -17.41 27.35
CA ASN A 516 8.51 -16.38 26.34
C ASN A 516 9.49 -15.34 26.87
N ILE A 517 10.80 -15.61 26.77
CA ILE A 517 11.83 -14.61 27.12
C ILE A 517 11.85 -13.56 26.01
N ALA A 518 11.54 -12.30 26.36
CA ALA A 518 11.29 -11.24 25.38
C ALA A 518 12.44 -11.03 24.36
N SER A 519 13.70 -11.05 24.84
CA SER A 519 14.88 -10.91 23.96
C SER A 519 15.06 -12.08 23.01
N GLU A 520 14.73 -13.30 23.45
CA GLU A 520 14.83 -14.51 22.61
C GLU A 520 13.74 -14.51 21.54
N VAL A 521 12.52 -14.16 21.92
CA VAL A 521 11.38 -13.99 20.98
C VAL A 521 11.71 -12.93 19.93
N ALA A 522 12.26 -11.79 20.35
CA ALA A 522 12.65 -10.69 19.46
C ALA A 522 13.81 -11.03 18.51
N GLN A 523 14.61 -12.06 18.85
CA GLN A 523 15.70 -12.57 18.04
C GLN A 523 15.29 -13.79 17.20
N ASP A 524 13.98 -14.05 17.06
CA ASP A 524 13.43 -15.20 16.35
C ASP A 524 13.96 -16.55 16.87
N GLN A 525 14.29 -16.63 18.15
CA GLN A 525 14.59 -17.92 18.78
C GLN A 525 13.29 -18.68 19.03
N PHE A 526 13.37 -20.00 18.91
CA PHE A 526 12.19 -20.86 19.04
C PHE A 526 11.61 -20.81 20.45
N CYS A 527 10.30 -20.56 20.56
CA CYS A 527 9.53 -20.82 21.77
C CYS A 527 8.12 -21.32 21.43
N GLU A 528 7.55 -22.08 22.37
CA GLU A 528 6.13 -22.45 22.37
C GLU A 528 5.37 -21.53 23.34
N SER A 529 4.15 -21.16 22.97
CA SER A 529 3.25 -20.37 23.81
C SER A 529 1.83 -20.92 23.71
N THR A 530 1.09 -20.81 24.81
CA THR A 530 -0.30 -21.21 24.91
C THR A 530 -1.22 -19.98 24.86
N LEU A 531 -2.22 -20.04 23.99
CA LEU A 531 -3.30 -19.07 23.86
C LEU A 531 -4.59 -19.63 24.48
N GLY A 532 -5.01 -19.06 25.59
CA GLY A 532 -6.30 -19.31 26.23
C GLY A 532 -7.39 -18.47 25.57
N VAL A 533 -8.43 -19.12 25.07
CA VAL A 533 -9.61 -18.48 24.45
C VAL A 533 -10.88 -18.94 25.15
N LEU A 534 -11.86 -18.06 25.31
CA LEU A 534 -13.17 -18.45 25.85
C LEU A 534 -13.87 -19.43 24.90
N PRO A 535 -14.72 -20.36 25.39
CA PRO A 535 -15.45 -21.29 24.54
C PRO A 535 -16.22 -20.60 23.39
N GLU A 536 -16.88 -19.47 23.67
CA GLU A 536 -17.58 -18.65 22.69
C GLU A 536 -16.65 -17.95 21.68
N GLY A 537 -15.35 -17.84 21.98
CA GLY A 537 -14.35 -17.28 21.07
C GLY A 537 -13.64 -18.33 20.20
N MET A 538 -13.95 -19.62 20.37
CA MET A 538 -13.38 -20.69 19.54
C MET A 538 -13.96 -20.70 18.13
N GLU A 539 -15.27 -20.44 18.01
CA GLU A 539 -16.00 -20.38 16.75
C GLU A 539 -16.31 -18.94 16.35
N SER A 540 -16.62 -18.73 15.07
CA SER A 540 -16.94 -17.40 14.54
C SER A 540 -18.34 -16.97 14.96
N ASP A 541 -18.49 -15.75 15.49
CA ASP A 541 -19.81 -15.20 15.83
C ASP A 541 -20.68 -14.92 14.57
N ARG A 542 -20.05 -14.80 13.39
CA ARG A 542 -20.69 -14.59 12.07
C ARG A 542 -19.94 -15.36 10.99
N GLY A 543 -20.65 -15.95 10.02
CA GLY A 543 -20.09 -16.87 9.01
C GLY A 543 -18.89 -16.34 8.20
N ASP A 544 -18.76 -15.02 8.04
CA ASP A 544 -17.64 -14.39 7.29
C ASP A 544 -16.56 -13.77 8.19
N SER A 545 -16.66 -13.87 9.53
CA SER A 545 -15.72 -13.26 10.48
C SER A 545 -14.79 -14.29 11.13
N LEU A 546 -13.54 -13.91 11.41
CA LEU A 546 -12.64 -14.78 12.19
C LEU A 546 -13.14 -14.95 13.63
N SER A 547 -13.00 -16.15 14.19
CA SER A 547 -13.12 -16.38 15.64
C SER A 547 -11.98 -15.70 16.41
N ASP A 548 -12.08 -15.57 17.73
CA ASP A 548 -10.99 -15.02 18.55
C ASP A 548 -9.76 -15.93 18.44
N ALA A 549 -9.96 -17.25 18.49
CA ALA A 549 -8.91 -18.24 18.27
C ALA A 549 -8.25 -18.07 16.89
N GLY A 550 -9.04 -17.94 15.82
CA GLY A 550 -8.53 -17.77 14.47
C GLY A 550 -7.79 -16.44 14.26
N LEU A 551 -8.27 -15.37 14.88
CA LEU A 551 -7.64 -14.04 14.84
C LEU A 551 -6.27 -14.08 15.52
N TRP A 552 -6.21 -14.48 16.79
CA TRP A 552 -4.97 -14.45 17.56
C TRP A 552 -3.95 -15.48 17.07
N TYR A 553 -4.40 -16.64 16.58
CA TYR A 553 -3.51 -17.61 15.97
C TYR A 553 -2.83 -17.04 14.73
N LYS A 554 -3.58 -16.41 13.82
CA LYS A 554 -2.99 -15.77 12.63
C LYS A 554 -2.05 -14.64 12.98
N LEU A 555 -2.31 -13.91 14.07
CA LEU A 555 -1.50 -12.78 14.50
C LEU A 555 -0.16 -13.22 15.14
N PHE A 556 -0.16 -14.23 16.01
CA PHE A 556 1.03 -14.61 16.78
C PHE A 556 1.79 -15.84 16.28
N ASN A 557 1.14 -16.76 15.54
CA ASN A 557 1.79 -18.01 15.18
C ASN A 557 2.77 -17.85 14.02
N THR A 558 4.07 -17.91 14.32
CA THR A 558 5.18 -17.84 13.36
C THR A 558 5.97 -19.16 13.36
N PRO A 559 6.98 -19.34 12.47
CA PRO A 559 7.86 -20.51 12.51
C PRO A 559 8.58 -20.72 13.86
N THR A 560 8.93 -19.61 14.52
CA THR A 560 9.74 -19.52 15.75
C THR A 560 8.89 -19.24 17.00
N PHE A 561 7.68 -18.69 16.86
CA PHE A 561 6.73 -18.47 17.94
C PHE A 561 5.47 -19.33 17.73
N ARG A 562 5.45 -20.55 18.28
CA ARG A 562 4.38 -21.53 18.02
C ARG A 562 3.26 -21.40 19.03
N ILE A 563 2.03 -21.25 18.54
CA ILE A 563 0.83 -21.13 19.37
C ILE A 563 0.09 -22.45 19.48
N ARG A 564 -0.20 -22.86 20.72
CA ARG A 564 -1.19 -23.88 21.04
C ARG A 564 -2.43 -23.22 21.63
N ILE A 565 -3.62 -23.57 21.15
CA ILE A 565 -4.87 -22.94 21.59
C ILE A 565 -5.60 -23.85 22.58
N VAL A 566 -6.02 -23.30 23.72
CA VAL A 566 -6.80 -24.02 24.74
C VAL A 566 -8.05 -23.24 25.16
N PRO A 567 -9.16 -23.93 25.46
CA PRO A 567 -10.39 -23.31 25.98
C PRO A 567 -10.29 -23.03 27.50
N ASP A 568 -9.23 -22.34 27.93
CA ASP A 568 -8.93 -22.07 29.34
C ASP A 568 -8.17 -20.74 29.53
N VAL A 569 -8.89 -19.62 29.47
CA VAL A 569 -8.32 -18.27 29.65
C VAL A 569 -7.73 -18.08 31.05
N ASP A 570 -8.50 -18.46 32.08
CA ASP A 570 -8.09 -18.27 33.47
C ASP A 570 -6.91 -19.17 33.82
N GLY A 571 -6.88 -20.43 33.36
CA GLY A 571 -5.77 -21.34 33.57
C GLY A 571 -4.46 -20.80 32.98
N VAL A 572 -4.50 -20.28 31.74
CA VAL A 572 -3.32 -19.66 31.10
C VAL A 572 -2.83 -18.45 31.89
N ALA A 573 -3.74 -17.59 32.35
CA ALA A 573 -3.39 -16.41 33.14
C ALA A 573 -2.80 -16.77 34.53
N LEU A 574 -3.41 -17.75 35.21
CA LEU A 574 -2.99 -18.21 36.53
C LEU A 574 -1.63 -18.92 36.49
N CYS A 575 -1.35 -19.71 35.45
CA CYS A 575 -0.02 -20.32 35.25
C CYS A 575 1.09 -19.24 35.26
N GLY A 576 0.93 -18.19 34.45
CA GLY A 576 1.87 -17.09 34.39
C GLY A 576 1.94 -16.26 35.68
N GLY A 577 0.80 -16.08 36.37
CA GLY A 577 0.70 -15.26 37.57
C GLY A 577 1.27 -15.90 38.83
N LEU A 578 1.23 -17.23 38.96
CA LEU A 578 1.58 -17.93 40.19
C LEU A 578 2.99 -18.57 40.15
N LYS A 579 3.58 -18.76 38.97
CA LYS A 579 4.89 -19.42 38.77
C LYS A 579 6.03 -18.83 39.62
N ASN A 580 5.98 -17.53 39.91
CA ASN A 580 7.07 -16.82 40.59
C ASN A 580 7.23 -17.29 42.04
N VAL A 581 6.18 -17.83 42.66
CA VAL A 581 6.23 -18.43 44.01
C VAL A 581 7.09 -19.71 43.99
N ILE A 582 6.94 -20.55 42.97
CA ILE A 582 7.78 -21.75 42.79
C ILE A 582 9.21 -21.35 42.47
N ALA A 583 9.41 -20.32 41.65
CA ALA A 583 10.74 -19.82 41.32
C ALA A 583 11.50 -19.35 42.57
N LEU A 584 10.84 -18.71 43.54
CA LEU A 584 11.44 -18.38 44.84
C LEU A 584 11.86 -19.64 45.60
N ALA A 585 10.97 -20.64 45.71
CA ALA A 585 11.27 -21.91 46.39
C ALA A 585 12.49 -22.62 45.76
N ALA A 586 12.57 -22.63 44.43
CA ALA A 586 13.71 -23.16 43.69
C ALA A 586 15.00 -22.37 43.96
N GLY A 587 14.91 -21.04 44.09
CA GLY A 587 16.04 -20.19 44.46
C GLY A 587 16.52 -20.40 45.90
N PHE A 588 15.61 -20.58 46.86
CA PHE A 588 15.99 -20.95 48.23
C PHE A 588 16.76 -22.26 48.26
N SER A 589 16.31 -23.27 47.50
CA SER A 589 17.02 -24.54 47.34
C SER A 589 18.42 -24.36 46.74
N ASP A 590 18.58 -23.50 45.73
CA ASP A 590 19.89 -23.21 45.12
C ASP A 590 20.82 -22.52 46.15
N GLY A 591 20.28 -21.58 46.91
CA GLY A 591 21.02 -20.82 47.92
C GLY A 591 21.52 -21.68 49.09
N LEU A 592 20.73 -22.68 49.50
CA LEU A 592 21.08 -23.66 50.54
C LEU A 592 22.03 -24.78 50.04
N GLY A 593 22.26 -24.88 48.74
CA GLY A 593 23.10 -25.93 48.15
C GLY A 593 22.48 -27.33 48.20
N TRP A 594 21.15 -27.46 48.23
CA TRP A 594 20.43 -28.74 48.34
C TRP A 594 20.46 -29.66 47.09
N GLY A 595 21.15 -29.23 46.04
CA GLY A 595 21.38 -30.00 44.83
C GLY A 595 20.14 -30.20 43.95
N SER A 596 20.34 -30.80 42.77
CA SER A 596 19.30 -30.89 41.74
C SER A 596 18.10 -31.76 42.12
N ASN A 597 18.28 -32.81 42.91
CA ASN A 597 17.18 -33.70 43.33
C ASN A 597 16.11 -32.95 44.14
N THR A 598 16.55 -32.17 45.13
CA THR A 598 15.67 -31.37 45.99
C THR A 598 14.97 -30.28 45.19
N LYS A 599 15.71 -29.58 44.32
CA LYS A 599 15.15 -28.59 43.41
C LYS A 599 14.07 -29.17 42.50
N SER A 600 14.32 -30.33 41.89
CA SER A 600 13.35 -31.03 41.05
C SER A 600 12.09 -31.44 41.84
N ALA A 601 12.25 -31.91 43.08
CA ALA A 601 11.12 -32.23 43.96
C ALA A 601 10.28 -30.99 44.27
N ILE A 602 10.92 -29.87 44.65
CA ILE A 602 10.25 -28.59 44.93
C ILE A 602 9.48 -28.09 43.71
N ILE A 603 10.09 -28.15 42.51
CA ILE A 603 9.43 -27.75 41.26
C ILE A 603 8.19 -28.62 41.01
N ARG A 604 8.30 -29.95 41.14
CA ARG A 604 7.20 -30.88 40.94
C ARG A 604 6.07 -30.67 41.95
N ILE A 605 6.40 -30.50 43.23
CA ILE A 605 5.43 -30.20 44.29
C ILE A 605 4.74 -28.88 43.99
N GLY A 606 5.50 -27.83 43.65
CA GLY A 606 4.95 -26.52 43.33
C GLY A 606 3.99 -26.54 42.14
N ILE A 607 4.30 -27.29 41.08
CA ILE A 607 3.39 -27.44 39.92
C ILE A 607 2.09 -28.11 40.35
N MET A 608 2.16 -29.19 41.13
CA MET A 608 0.96 -29.87 41.64
C MET A 608 0.14 -28.94 42.54
N GLU A 609 0.81 -28.21 43.43
CA GLU A 609 0.15 -27.33 44.40
C GLU A 609 -0.55 -26.14 43.73
N ILE A 610 0.08 -25.51 42.72
CA ILE A 610 -0.57 -24.46 41.93
C ILE A 610 -1.75 -25.04 41.12
N LYS A 611 -1.59 -26.21 40.49
CA LYS A 611 -2.68 -26.87 39.76
C LYS A 611 -3.86 -27.16 40.67
N ASP A 612 -3.61 -27.76 41.84
CA ASP A 612 -4.65 -28.10 42.82
C ASP A 612 -5.30 -26.84 43.38
N PHE A 613 -4.52 -25.79 43.67
CA PHE A 613 -5.04 -24.48 44.07
C PHE A 613 -6.00 -23.92 43.02
N CYS A 614 -5.56 -23.86 41.76
CA CYS A 614 -6.37 -23.29 40.69
C CYS A 614 -7.62 -24.11 40.39
N VAL A 615 -7.52 -25.44 40.29
CA VAL A 615 -8.68 -26.32 40.06
C VAL A 615 -9.68 -26.25 41.22
N HIS A 616 -9.20 -26.11 42.46
CA HIS A 616 -10.06 -26.01 43.62
C HIS A 616 -10.83 -24.68 43.67
N PHE A 617 -10.15 -23.55 43.47
CA PHE A 617 -10.76 -22.22 43.63
C PHE A 617 -11.36 -21.64 42.34
N PHE A 618 -11.04 -22.19 41.16
CA PHE A 618 -11.51 -21.71 39.87
C PHE A 618 -12.16 -22.85 39.06
N PRO A 619 -13.48 -23.04 39.15
CA PRO A 619 -14.18 -24.20 38.58
C PRO A 619 -14.05 -24.38 37.06
N LYS A 620 -13.68 -23.32 36.33
CA LYS A 620 -13.50 -23.32 34.87
C LYS A 620 -12.10 -23.74 34.42
N VAL A 621 -11.15 -23.76 35.35
CA VAL A 621 -9.74 -24.03 35.07
C VAL A 621 -9.53 -25.53 34.87
N LYS A 622 -8.68 -25.86 33.90
CA LYS A 622 -8.39 -27.25 33.50
C LYS A 622 -7.02 -27.67 34.03
N ALA A 623 -6.96 -28.88 34.57
CA ALA A 623 -5.72 -29.43 35.13
C ALA A 623 -4.64 -29.60 34.05
N GLU A 624 -5.06 -29.94 32.83
CA GLU A 624 -4.21 -30.18 31.66
C GLU A 624 -3.41 -28.92 31.29
N THR A 625 -3.99 -27.72 31.47
CA THR A 625 -3.32 -26.43 31.22
C THR A 625 -2.04 -26.24 32.04
N PHE A 626 -1.90 -26.90 33.18
CA PHE A 626 -0.69 -26.78 34.01
C PHE A 626 0.40 -27.78 33.63
N LEU A 627 0.01 -28.92 33.04
CA LEU A 627 0.87 -30.09 32.86
C LEU A 627 1.27 -30.33 31.41
N GLU A 628 0.38 -30.03 30.46
CA GLU A 628 0.55 -30.30 29.03
C GLU A 628 0.96 -29.05 28.24
N GLU A 629 0.63 -27.87 28.75
CA GLU A 629 0.75 -26.60 28.05
C GLU A 629 2.01 -25.81 28.44
N SER A 630 2.55 -25.04 27.48
CA SER A 630 3.78 -24.26 27.70
C SER A 630 3.61 -23.16 28.76
N CYS A 631 2.41 -22.58 28.92
CA CYS A 631 2.16 -21.55 29.93
C CYS A 631 2.35 -22.07 31.36
N GLY A 632 2.10 -23.37 31.61
CA GLY A 632 2.30 -24.04 32.88
C GLY A 632 3.72 -24.57 33.03
N LEU A 633 3.94 -25.81 32.61
CA LEU A 633 5.16 -26.58 32.87
C LEU A 633 6.42 -25.87 32.36
N ALA A 634 6.45 -25.45 31.10
CA ALA A 634 7.65 -24.87 30.49
C ALA A 634 7.99 -23.49 31.07
N ASP A 635 7.00 -22.62 31.30
CA ASP A 635 7.23 -21.28 31.87
C ASP A 635 7.71 -21.38 33.34
N ILE A 636 7.17 -22.33 34.12
CA ILE A 636 7.65 -22.61 35.49
C ILE A 636 9.09 -23.12 35.46
N LEU A 637 9.43 -24.09 34.61
CA LEU A 637 10.78 -24.64 34.49
C LEU A 637 11.79 -23.54 34.13
N THR A 638 11.49 -22.77 33.09
CA THR A 638 12.34 -21.65 32.65
C THR A 638 12.55 -20.64 33.78
N SER A 639 11.47 -20.29 34.50
CA SER A 639 11.53 -19.37 35.64
C SER A 639 12.36 -19.92 36.81
N CYS A 640 12.36 -21.23 37.04
CA CYS A 640 13.14 -21.90 38.10
C CYS A 640 14.61 -22.16 37.70
N ILE A 641 14.94 -22.11 36.41
CA ILE A 641 16.31 -22.30 35.91
C ILE A 641 17.04 -20.95 35.81
N SER A 642 16.44 -19.97 35.14
CA SER A 642 17.10 -18.69 34.80
C SER A 642 16.33 -17.44 35.23
N GLY A 643 15.19 -17.60 35.92
CA GLY A 643 14.34 -16.47 36.30
C GLY A 643 14.92 -15.57 37.39
N ARG A 644 14.55 -14.28 37.34
CA ARG A 644 14.94 -13.25 38.33
C ARG A 644 14.50 -13.61 39.75
N ASN A 645 13.29 -14.14 39.93
CA ASN A 645 12.79 -14.58 41.25
C ASN A 645 13.67 -15.68 41.85
N ARG A 646 14.08 -16.67 41.05
CA ARG A 646 15.00 -17.72 41.47
C ARG A 646 16.36 -17.15 41.86
N LYS A 647 16.92 -16.25 41.05
CA LYS A 647 18.22 -15.62 41.32
C LYS A 647 18.23 -14.85 42.64
N ILE A 648 17.29 -13.92 42.84
CA ILE A 648 17.26 -13.10 44.05
C ILE A 648 16.99 -13.96 45.30
N ALA A 649 16.16 -15.01 45.20
CA ALA A 649 15.96 -15.95 46.30
C ALA A 649 17.23 -16.73 46.66
N GLU A 650 18.03 -17.15 45.68
CA GLU A 650 19.34 -17.77 45.90
C GLU A 650 20.31 -16.80 46.61
N ASP A 651 20.39 -15.57 46.13
CA ASP A 651 21.31 -14.56 46.66
C ASP A 651 20.89 -14.09 48.06
N MET A 652 19.59 -14.06 48.37
CA MET A 652 19.08 -13.80 49.73
C MET A 652 19.62 -14.82 50.73
N VAL A 653 19.58 -16.11 50.40
CA VAL A 653 20.09 -17.16 51.28
C VAL A 653 21.61 -17.07 51.43
N LYS A 654 22.32 -16.81 50.33
CA LYS A 654 23.80 -16.75 50.33
C LYS A 654 24.37 -15.53 51.07
N THR A 655 23.68 -14.40 50.99
CA THR A 655 24.17 -13.11 51.50
C THR A 655 23.53 -12.72 52.83
N GLY A 656 22.33 -13.24 53.14
CA GLY A 656 21.51 -12.83 54.28
C GLY A 656 20.84 -11.45 54.10
N LYS A 657 20.95 -10.83 52.93
CA LYS A 657 20.34 -9.52 52.63
C LYS A 657 18.84 -9.64 52.39
N GLY A 658 18.10 -8.57 52.69
CA GLY A 658 16.65 -8.54 52.43
C GLY A 658 16.30 -8.37 50.95
N PHE A 659 15.10 -8.82 50.53
CA PHE A 659 14.62 -8.72 49.14
C PHE A 659 14.66 -7.30 48.57
N GLN A 660 14.31 -6.28 49.36
CA GLN A 660 14.32 -4.88 48.91
C GLN A 660 15.72 -4.35 48.62
N GLU A 661 16.73 -4.86 49.31
CA GLU A 661 18.13 -4.48 49.10
C GLU A 661 18.63 -5.13 47.80
N LEU A 662 18.43 -6.44 47.64
CA LEU A 662 18.83 -7.18 46.45
C LEU A 662 18.10 -6.71 45.17
N GLU A 663 16.83 -6.34 45.27
CA GLU A 663 16.08 -5.77 44.14
C GLU A 663 16.73 -4.47 43.64
N LYS A 664 17.18 -3.59 44.55
CA LYS A 664 17.85 -2.34 44.19
C LYS A 664 19.25 -2.57 43.63
N GLU A 665 20.00 -3.51 44.20
CA GLU A 665 21.37 -3.79 43.80
C GLU A 665 21.46 -4.52 42.44
N GLU A 666 20.51 -5.41 42.14
CA GLU A 666 20.67 -6.37 41.05
C GLU A 666 19.66 -6.25 39.90
N LEU A 667 18.47 -5.66 40.13
CA LEU A 667 17.39 -5.69 39.13
C LEU A 667 17.25 -4.39 38.33
N GLY A 668 18.11 -3.39 38.53
CA GLY A 668 18.21 -2.21 37.66
C GLY A 668 16.89 -1.45 37.47
N GLY A 669 16.02 -1.42 38.49
CA GLY A 669 14.70 -0.78 38.44
C GLY A 669 13.53 -1.70 38.08
N GLN A 670 13.76 -2.98 37.82
CA GLN A 670 12.70 -3.99 37.66
C GLN A 670 12.28 -4.55 39.01
N SER A 671 10.98 -4.83 39.20
CA SER A 671 10.45 -5.30 40.49
C SER A 671 10.34 -6.81 40.63
N LEU A 672 10.58 -7.32 41.83
CA LEU A 672 10.48 -8.73 42.20
C LEU A 672 9.03 -9.09 42.59
N GLN A 673 8.29 -9.70 41.66
CA GLN A 673 6.86 -9.99 41.87
C GLN A 673 6.59 -11.19 42.80
N GLY A 674 7.51 -12.14 42.93
CA GLY A 674 7.30 -13.39 43.67
C GLY A 674 6.81 -13.19 45.12
N PRO A 675 7.48 -12.37 45.94
CA PRO A 675 7.04 -12.14 47.32
C PRO A 675 5.64 -11.52 47.38
N GLN A 676 5.34 -10.55 46.53
CA GLN A 676 4.03 -9.90 46.46
C GLN A 676 2.93 -10.91 46.11
N THR A 677 3.18 -11.80 45.14
CA THR A 677 2.26 -12.89 44.79
C THR A 677 2.05 -13.84 45.98
N ALA A 678 3.11 -14.23 46.69
CA ALA A 678 2.99 -15.08 47.87
C ALA A 678 2.16 -14.42 48.99
N GLU A 679 2.32 -13.11 49.21
CA GLU A 679 1.51 -12.34 50.17
C GLU A 679 0.03 -12.29 49.78
N GLN A 680 -0.25 -12.08 48.49
CA GLN A 680 -1.61 -12.08 47.97
C GLN A 680 -2.29 -13.44 48.14
N LEU A 681 -1.58 -14.53 47.84
CA LEU A 681 -2.08 -15.89 48.04
C LEU A 681 -2.32 -16.19 49.52
N HIS A 682 -1.40 -15.81 50.41
CA HIS A 682 -1.59 -15.98 51.85
C HIS A 682 -2.84 -15.23 52.34
N LYS A 683 -3.04 -13.97 51.93
CA LYS A 683 -4.24 -13.20 52.31
C LYS A 683 -5.52 -13.90 51.85
N PHE A 684 -5.53 -14.43 50.62
CA PHE A 684 -6.66 -15.18 50.07
C PHE A 684 -6.91 -16.48 50.84
N LEU A 685 -5.87 -17.30 51.07
CA LEU A 685 -5.96 -18.54 51.84
C LEU A 685 -6.39 -18.29 53.29
N LYS A 686 -5.92 -17.19 53.89
CA LYS A 686 -6.30 -16.74 55.24
C LYS A 686 -7.79 -16.39 55.30
N ALA A 687 -8.32 -15.70 54.29
CA ALA A 687 -9.73 -15.36 54.19
C ALA A 687 -10.62 -16.62 54.03
N ARG A 688 -10.07 -17.70 53.46
CA ARG A 688 -10.76 -18.98 53.21
C ARG A 688 -10.29 -20.14 54.10
N ARG A 689 -9.79 -19.84 55.31
CA ARG A 689 -9.20 -20.84 56.22
C ARG A 689 -10.06 -22.07 56.48
N ASP A 690 -11.37 -21.91 56.58
CA ASP A 690 -12.29 -23.03 56.84
C ASP A 690 -12.47 -23.96 55.64
N GLU A 691 -12.32 -23.44 54.41
CA GLU A 691 -12.33 -24.21 53.16
C GLU A 691 -11.00 -24.94 53.00
N VAL A 692 -9.88 -24.24 53.22
CA VAL A 692 -8.52 -24.80 53.13
C VAL A 692 -8.27 -25.89 54.17
N ARG A 693 -8.78 -25.76 55.40
CA ARG A 693 -8.64 -26.78 56.47
C ARG A 693 -9.25 -28.14 56.13
N ARG A 694 -10.18 -28.19 55.16
CA ARG A 694 -10.80 -29.44 54.69
C ARG A 694 -10.03 -30.09 53.53
N SER A 695 -8.97 -29.44 53.06
CA SER A 695 -8.01 -29.95 52.06
C SER A 695 -6.65 -30.19 52.73
N ASP A 696 -5.75 -30.94 52.09
CA ASP A 696 -4.36 -31.10 52.57
C ASP A 696 -3.54 -29.78 52.57
N GLY A 697 -4.17 -28.66 52.18
CA GLY A 697 -3.61 -27.32 52.24
C GLY A 697 -2.69 -27.00 51.07
N PHE A 698 -1.95 -25.89 51.21
CA PHE A 698 -0.98 -25.41 50.23
C PHE A 698 0.33 -25.08 50.97
N PRO A 699 1.09 -26.10 51.39
CA PRO A 699 2.22 -25.92 52.29
C PRO A 699 3.41 -25.22 51.63
N LEU A 700 3.70 -25.43 50.34
CA LEU A 700 4.79 -24.73 49.67
C LEU A 700 4.50 -23.24 49.53
N ILE A 701 3.28 -22.88 49.12
CA ILE A 701 2.85 -21.48 48.98
C ILE A 701 2.96 -20.77 50.33
N GLU A 702 2.46 -21.39 51.41
CA GLU A 702 2.54 -20.86 52.76
C GLU A 702 3.98 -20.77 53.27
N ASN A 703 4.83 -21.79 53.05
CA ASN A 703 6.23 -21.77 53.48
C ASN A 703 7.03 -20.68 52.76
N VAL A 704 6.82 -20.50 51.45
CA VAL A 704 7.44 -19.39 50.71
C VAL A 704 7.01 -18.04 51.27
N TRP A 705 5.73 -17.85 51.58
CA TRP A 705 5.25 -16.61 52.20
C TRP A 705 5.89 -16.37 53.58
N LYS A 706 5.97 -17.40 54.44
CA LYS A 706 6.58 -17.29 55.78
C LYS A 706 8.07 -16.95 55.70
N ILE A 707 8.80 -17.50 54.73
CA ILE A 707 10.21 -17.14 54.50
C ILE A 707 10.31 -15.67 54.09
N CYS A 708 9.43 -15.22 53.20
CA CYS A 708 9.43 -13.84 52.71
C CYS A 708 9.01 -12.78 53.75
N TYR A 709 8.07 -13.09 54.65
CA TYR A 709 7.42 -12.09 55.51
C TYR A 709 7.41 -12.39 57.01
N GLU A 710 7.48 -13.65 57.44
CA GLU A 710 7.48 -14.04 58.87
C GLU A 710 8.89 -14.37 59.40
N GLY A 711 9.92 -14.31 58.55
CA GLY A 711 11.30 -14.62 58.94
C GLY A 711 11.54 -16.11 59.20
N MET A 712 10.72 -16.99 58.62
CA MET A 712 10.99 -18.43 58.64
C MET A 712 12.35 -18.71 57.97
N PRO A 713 13.25 -19.48 58.59
CA PRO A 713 14.51 -19.85 57.97
C PRO A 713 14.28 -20.67 56.68
N PRO A 714 14.99 -20.39 55.57
CA PRO A 714 14.86 -21.12 54.31
C PRO A 714 15.02 -22.64 54.43
N GLU A 715 15.79 -23.13 55.42
CA GLU A 715 15.98 -24.55 55.69
C GLU A 715 14.68 -25.30 56.01
N LYS A 716 13.67 -24.56 56.48
CA LYS A 716 12.35 -25.10 56.83
C LYS A 716 11.40 -25.20 55.65
N LEU A 717 11.82 -24.81 54.44
CA LEU A 717 10.97 -24.83 53.25
C LEU A 717 10.28 -26.19 53.02
N ILE A 718 10.99 -27.29 53.29
CA ILE A 718 10.52 -28.67 53.07
C ILE A 718 9.76 -29.27 54.26
N GLU A 719 9.65 -28.56 55.39
CA GLU A 719 8.89 -29.05 56.55
C GLU A 719 7.39 -29.09 56.21
N GLY A 720 6.82 -30.29 56.13
CA GLY A 720 5.39 -30.50 55.90
C GLY A 720 4.93 -30.48 54.44
N LEU A 721 5.86 -30.57 53.48
CA LEU A 721 5.56 -30.76 52.05
C LEU A 721 5.16 -32.19 51.67
#